data_AF-A0A026W117-F1
#
_entry.id   AF-A0A026W117-F1
#
_cell.length_a   1.000
_cell.length_b   1.000
_cell.length_c   1.000
_cell.angle_alpha   90.00
_cell.angle_beta   90.00
_cell.angle_gamma   90.00
#
_symmetry.space_group_name_H-M   'P 1'
#
loop_
_entity.id
_entity.type
_entity.pdbx_description
1 polymer ?
#
loop_
_entity_poly.entity_id
_entity_poly.type
_entity_poly.pdbx_seq_one_letter_code
_entity_poly.pdbx_strand_id
1 'polypeptide(L)'
;MEPRDLEAIGIIAFDGVAKNGLRLHPDEKHLLYPMGHKVVIKNIETNEQQFLSGHTNNVSALCVSPCGEYVASGQNNHLGFKATVIIWNCKERTIRGSYEIHKVGIEDMCFTCNSDFLVSLGGRDDGNVVVWDVQNNSPICGSFASNETSGDAYNVARMHFHGDRFVSAGDRTLRIWRIDTEKRKVHALDVGVGKLKRLINCIVVDDKDEIIYCGTSSGDIIKARLNLRDDQQRGEPAPLPVMIGCYSKVTRDSRKMKAGEGDLYAGGVKSLLLLKDGKLVVGAGDGTVELIEIISGKNSRSQKLSKLPNTPQILTHRAQNVCSAVTSMILYLNEFVLVGTAWCEIHQIQLSNFHSSLLVTSHTSCVYSVAFPLNRSDIFATGGKNDIRLWQLKTQKEALRISVPNFVCSNLCFARDDQLLLSAWNDGTIKAFAVCDGQLYFAIHNAHTKAVSTVAVTSDGATLISGGCDGQVRIWEIKTDVQRLISVLKEHRGPITSLHISRNDEDLISSSTDGTCVVWDIIRRVRKHILMGNTMFMMAQFTPDGIQILTCGTDRKIAYWETLDCSLVREIEGSNVGTVNCVDIGPDGRHFITGSNDCTVKIWEYESADITHIGMSHAAIVTGCKFSPDGKRLVTISADGAIVIWRYSPSEVLAEARTEERAPDSRLRRTSSLCNEECNELSSQIAEVAEGTKADQTARSLVESASSCRSSNQRQLSVASDRSKESKKEVNTLKSASSKSSVGAPNQCRCGDTKSDRSSSGRSMDKRSVDKLKETSSSHSKRSITSST
;
A
#
# COMPACT_ATOMS: atom_id res chain seq x y z
N MET A 1 -9.81 10.12 -33.06
CA MET A 1 -9.78 11.24 -32.09
C MET A 1 -8.59 11.02 -31.17
N GLU A 2 -7.91 12.04 -30.66
CA GLU A 2 -6.87 11.80 -29.63
C GLU A 2 -7.57 11.41 -28.31
N PRO A 3 -7.07 10.38 -27.59
CA PRO A 3 -7.68 9.93 -26.34
C PRO A 3 -7.44 10.98 -25.24
N ARG A 4 -8.45 11.20 -24.40
CA ARG A 4 -8.40 12.19 -23.32
C ARG A 4 -7.69 11.64 -22.08
N ASP A 5 -7.07 12.50 -21.29
CA ASP A 5 -6.56 12.09 -19.97
C ASP A 5 -7.73 11.83 -19.00
N LEU A 6 -7.66 10.71 -18.27
CA LEU A 6 -8.65 10.32 -17.27
C LEU A 6 -8.33 10.98 -15.91
N GLU A 7 -9.23 11.80 -15.39
CA GLU A 7 -9.03 12.51 -14.12
C GLU A 7 -9.14 11.57 -12.91
N ALA A 8 -8.08 11.45 -12.11
CA ALA A 8 -8.11 10.77 -10.82
C ALA A 8 -8.61 11.73 -9.70
N ILE A 9 -9.79 11.48 -9.14
CA ILE A 9 -10.37 12.27 -8.03
C ILE A 9 -9.81 11.83 -6.68
N GLY A 10 -9.34 10.58 -6.57
CA GLY A 10 -8.88 10.02 -5.31
C GLY A 10 -7.88 8.90 -5.50
N ILE A 11 -6.80 8.92 -4.72
CA ILE A 11 -5.87 7.81 -4.61
C ILE A 11 -5.72 7.44 -3.14
N ILE A 12 -6.02 6.18 -2.83
CA ILE A 12 -5.87 5.57 -1.51
C ILE A 12 -4.64 4.68 -1.59
N ALA A 13 -3.49 5.24 -1.28
CA ALA A 13 -2.19 4.57 -1.28
C ALA A 13 -1.22 5.25 -0.32
N PHE A 14 -0.39 4.45 0.35
CA PHE A 14 0.77 4.88 1.12
C PHE A 14 1.72 3.68 1.27
N ASP A 15 2.95 3.77 0.78
CA ASP A 15 3.94 2.73 1.07
C ASP A 15 4.53 2.92 2.48
N GLY A 16 4.03 2.13 3.42
CA GLY A 16 4.50 2.09 4.80
C GLY A 16 5.80 1.30 5.02
N VAL A 17 6.30 0.56 4.02
CA VAL A 17 7.50 -0.28 4.11
C VAL A 17 8.77 0.55 3.96
N ALA A 18 8.73 1.60 3.13
CA ALA A 18 9.84 2.53 2.93
C ALA A 18 10.26 3.21 4.24
N LYS A 19 11.51 3.00 4.65
CA LYS A 19 12.07 3.56 5.89
C LYS A 19 12.16 5.08 5.77
N ASN A 20 11.63 5.80 6.77
CA ASN A 20 11.48 7.27 6.71
C ASN A 20 10.77 7.75 5.43
N GLY A 21 9.92 6.91 4.81
CA GLY A 21 9.26 7.19 3.53
C GLY A 21 8.27 8.34 3.60
N LEU A 22 7.56 8.52 4.71
CA LEU A 22 6.75 9.71 4.96
C LEU A 22 7.66 10.90 5.31
N ARG A 23 7.53 12.00 4.57
CA ARG A 23 8.19 13.29 4.82
C ARG A 23 7.19 14.43 4.80
N LEU A 24 7.44 15.48 5.58
CA LEU A 24 6.72 16.76 5.52
C LEU A 24 7.59 17.76 4.75
N HIS A 25 6.98 18.51 3.85
CA HIS A 25 7.63 19.61 3.15
C HIS A 25 7.81 20.82 4.09
N PRO A 26 8.87 21.64 3.96
CA PRO A 26 9.14 22.78 4.85
C PRO A 26 8.07 23.88 4.91
N ASP A 27 7.07 23.86 4.02
CA ASP A 27 5.91 24.77 4.10
C ASP A 27 4.80 24.31 5.06
N GLU A 28 4.96 23.13 5.67
CA GLU A 28 3.98 22.44 6.54
C GLU A 28 2.60 22.21 5.88
N LYS A 29 2.49 22.26 4.54
CA LYS A 29 1.22 22.05 3.80
C LYS A 29 1.22 20.78 2.96
N HIS A 30 2.39 20.30 2.56
CA HIS A 30 2.52 19.13 1.69
C HIS A 30 3.19 17.95 2.43
N LEU A 31 2.55 16.79 2.39
CA LEU A 31 3.14 15.51 2.74
C LEU A 31 3.69 14.83 1.48
N LEU A 32 4.85 14.20 1.61
CA LEU A 32 5.45 13.41 0.55
C LEU A 32 5.64 11.97 1.02
N TYR A 33 5.33 11.02 0.15
CA TYR A 33 5.54 9.59 0.41
C TYR A 33 5.68 8.80 -0.90
N PRO A 34 6.41 7.68 -0.89
CA PRO A 34 6.47 6.78 -2.04
C PRO A 34 5.16 6.00 -2.25
N MET A 35 4.89 5.66 -3.51
CA MET A 35 3.84 4.76 -3.97
C MET A 35 4.42 3.97 -5.15
N GLY A 36 4.89 2.75 -4.90
CA GLY A 36 5.60 1.96 -5.91
C GLY A 36 6.79 2.71 -6.51
N HIS A 37 6.83 2.86 -7.83
CA HIS A 37 7.86 3.64 -8.54
C HIS A 37 7.58 5.16 -8.65
N LYS A 38 6.55 5.69 -7.97
CA LYS A 38 6.22 7.12 -7.99
C LYS A 38 6.39 7.74 -6.60
N VAL A 39 6.65 9.05 -6.56
CA VAL A 39 6.56 9.83 -5.31
C VAL A 39 5.29 10.66 -5.37
N VAL A 40 4.47 10.57 -4.32
CA VAL A 40 3.25 11.36 -4.17
C VAL A 40 3.58 12.63 -3.39
N ILE A 41 3.07 13.76 -3.87
CA ILE A 41 2.99 15.03 -3.13
C ILE A 41 1.51 15.26 -2.84
N LYS A 42 1.12 15.20 -1.56
CA LYS A 42 -0.25 15.36 -1.10
C LYS A 42 -0.41 16.65 -0.30
N ASN A 43 -1.32 17.52 -0.69
CA ASN A 43 -1.73 18.65 0.13
C ASN A 43 -2.59 18.18 1.31
N ILE A 44 -2.28 18.62 2.53
CA ILE A 44 -2.94 18.17 3.76
C ILE A 44 -4.37 18.73 3.86
N GLU A 45 -4.57 20.00 3.45
CA GLU A 45 -5.84 20.71 3.57
C GLU A 45 -6.82 20.30 2.47
N THR A 46 -6.40 20.33 1.20
CA THR A 46 -7.27 20.04 0.05
C THR A 46 -7.40 18.55 -0.26
N ASN A 47 -6.49 17.71 0.27
CA ASN A 47 -6.31 16.30 -0.10
C ASN A 47 -5.94 16.05 -1.58
N GLU A 48 -5.64 17.09 -2.35
CA GLU A 48 -5.13 16.97 -3.72
C GLU A 48 -3.78 16.23 -3.74
N GLN A 49 -3.61 15.37 -4.74
CA GLN A 49 -2.41 14.54 -4.91
C GLN A 49 -1.79 14.78 -6.28
N GLN A 50 -0.46 14.90 -6.28
CA GLN A 50 0.37 15.12 -7.46
C GLN A 50 1.49 14.09 -7.46
N PHE A 51 2.03 13.76 -8.63
CA PHE A 51 2.94 12.62 -8.79
C PHE A 51 4.24 13.05 -9.46
N LEU A 52 5.36 12.56 -8.93
CA LEU A 52 6.66 12.61 -9.58
C LEU A 52 6.93 11.20 -10.17
N SER A 53 7.03 11.12 -11.49
CA SER A 53 7.16 9.87 -12.26
C SER A 53 8.45 9.86 -13.06
N GLY A 54 9.25 8.80 -12.93
CA GLY A 54 10.53 8.66 -13.65
C GLY A 54 11.42 7.52 -13.15
N HIS A 55 11.18 7.00 -11.93
CA HIS A 55 11.77 5.73 -11.51
C HIS A 55 11.14 4.56 -12.27
N THR A 56 11.92 3.50 -12.47
CA THR A 56 11.51 2.26 -13.16
C THR A 56 11.12 1.13 -12.22
N ASN A 57 11.38 1.30 -10.92
CA ASN A 57 11.18 0.31 -9.87
C ASN A 57 10.90 1.02 -8.53
N ASN A 58 10.58 0.28 -7.47
CA ASN A 58 10.07 0.85 -6.23
C ASN A 58 11.02 1.85 -5.57
N VAL A 59 10.48 2.99 -5.14
CA VAL A 59 11.20 4.03 -4.40
C VAL A 59 11.44 3.55 -2.98
N SER A 60 12.71 3.37 -2.60
CA SER A 60 13.14 2.86 -1.30
C SER A 60 13.46 3.95 -0.29
N ALA A 61 13.96 5.09 -0.76
CA ALA A 61 14.41 6.21 0.06
C ALA A 61 13.85 7.54 -0.47
N LEU A 62 13.44 8.42 0.45
CA LEU A 62 12.90 9.75 0.15
C LEU A 62 13.41 10.80 1.13
N CYS A 63 13.87 11.94 0.61
CA CYS A 63 14.19 13.11 1.42
C CYS A 63 13.81 14.42 0.71
N VAL A 64 13.53 15.45 1.51
CA VAL A 64 13.19 16.81 1.07
C VAL A 64 14.29 17.75 1.54
N SER A 65 14.68 18.70 0.70
CA SER A 65 15.70 19.69 1.04
C SER A 65 15.18 20.65 2.12
N PRO A 66 16.04 21.15 3.04
CA PRO A 66 15.67 22.18 4.00
C PRO A 66 15.08 23.46 3.38
N CYS A 67 15.46 23.81 2.14
CA CYS A 67 14.87 24.94 1.43
C CYS A 67 13.49 24.65 0.78
N GLY A 68 13.06 23.39 0.73
CA GLY A 68 11.81 22.96 0.08
C GLY A 68 11.85 22.91 -1.45
N GLU A 69 12.87 23.49 -2.11
CA GLU A 69 12.92 23.53 -3.57
C GLU A 69 13.21 22.17 -4.22
N TYR A 70 13.85 21.25 -3.50
CA TYR A 70 14.32 19.98 -4.03
C TYR A 70 13.78 18.79 -3.23
N VAL A 71 13.37 17.77 -3.97
CA VAL A 71 13.05 16.44 -3.44
C VAL A 71 14.05 15.47 -4.06
N ALA A 72 14.57 14.53 -3.29
CA ALA A 72 15.40 13.46 -3.82
C ALA A 72 14.85 12.10 -3.43
N SER A 73 14.78 11.21 -4.41
CA SER A 73 14.28 9.84 -4.27
C SER A 73 15.27 8.84 -4.84
N GLY A 74 15.36 7.68 -4.19
CA GLY A 74 16.18 6.55 -4.62
C GLY A 74 15.30 5.32 -4.84
N GLN A 75 15.57 4.55 -5.89
CA GLN A 75 14.90 3.27 -6.15
C GLN A 75 15.74 2.07 -5.70
N ASN A 76 15.06 0.97 -5.36
CA ASN A 76 15.66 -0.35 -5.33
C ASN A 76 15.39 -1.09 -6.65
N ASN A 77 16.38 -1.85 -7.10
CA ASN A 77 16.40 -2.58 -8.37
C ASN A 77 16.83 -4.03 -8.15
N HIS A 78 16.77 -4.85 -9.19
CA HIS A 78 17.15 -6.26 -9.12
C HIS A 78 18.68 -6.45 -9.01
N LEU A 79 19.09 -7.58 -8.42
CA LEU A 79 20.50 -7.94 -8.25
C LEU A 79 21.28 -7.85 -9.57
N GLY A 80 22.43 -7.19 -9.55
CA GLY A 80 23.29 -6.98 -10.72
C GLY A 80 23.02 -5.69 -11.51
N PHE A 81 21.87 -5.04 -11.33
CA PHE A 81 21.57 -3.74 -11.93
C PHE A 81 21.97 -2.59 -10.99
N LYS A 82 22.08 -1.38 -11.56
CA LYS A 82 22.29 -0.16 -10.79
C LYS A 82 20.97 0.43 -10.28
N ALA A 83 21.07 1.17 -9.19
CA ALA A 83 19.98 1.95 -8.62
C ALA A 83 20.10 3.42 -9.05
N THR A 84 18.96 3.99 -9.45
CA THR A 84 18.85 5.39 -9.88
C THR A 84 18.46 6.28 -8.70
N VAL A 85 19.26 7.32 -8.45
CA VAL A 85 18.89 8.49 -7.63
C VAL A 85 18.29 9.53 -8.57
N ILE A 86 17.16 10.14 -8.22
CA ILE A 86 16.57 11.27 -8.96
C ILE A 86 16.43 12.47 -8.03
N ILE A 87 16.85 13.64 -8.50
CA ILE A 87 16.58 14.94 -7.87
C ILE A 87 15.51 15.65 -8.69
N TRP A 88 14.45 16.10 -8.01
CA TRP A 88 13.29 16.77 -8.57
C TRP A 88 13.28 18.23 -8.15
N ASN A 89 12.82 19.11 -9.05
CA ASN A 89 12.38 20.45 -8.67
C ASN A 89 10.94 20.34 -8.13
N CYS A 90 10.71 20.66 -6.86
CA CYS A 90 9.40 20.49 -6.22
C CYS A 90 8.34 21.46 -6.78
N LYS A 91 8.75 22.63 -7.29
CA LYS A 91 7.86 23.65 -7.84
C LYS A 91 7.46 23.33 -9.28
N GLU A 92 8.44 23.00 -10.12
CA GLU A 92 8.24 22.68 -11.54
C GLU A 92 7.78 21.24 -11.78
N ARG A 93 7.99 20.34 -10.81
CA ARG A 93 7.71 18.89 -10.88
C ARG A 93 8.52 18.16 -11.96
N THR A 94 9.65 18.75 -12.36
CA THR A 94 10.58 18.25 -13.36
C THR A 94 11.74 17.48 -12.73
N ILE A 95 12.32 16.54 -13.50
CA ILE A 95 13.60 15.92 -13.15
C ILE A 95 14.70 16.96 -13.35
N ARG A 96 15.37 17.37 -12.26
CA ARG A 96 16.56 18.24 -12.30
C ARG A 96 17.79 17.45 -12.73
N GLY A 97 17.92 16.21 -12.25
CA GLY A 97 19.02 15.31 -12.58
C GLY A 97 18.74 13.89 -12.10
N SER A 98 19.35 12.91 -12.77
CA SER A 98 19.28 11.50 -12.38
C SER A 98 20.67 10.87 -12.44
N TYR A 99 20.94 9.91 -11.56
CA TYR A 99 22.28 9.33 -11.40
C TYR A 99 22.24 7.84 -11.08
N GLU A 100 23.11 7.07 -11.73
CA GLU A 100 23.21 5.61 -11.60
C GLU A 100 24.62 5.20 -11.15
N ILE A 101 24.88 5.31 -9.85
CA ILE A 101 26.16 4.93 -9.23
C ILE A 101 25.99 3.73 -8.31
N HIS A 102 25.02 3.76 -7.38
CA HIS A 102 24.81 2.68 -6.42
C HIS A 102 24.41 1.37 -7.12
N LYS A 103 24.88 0.24 -6.59
CA LYS A 103 24.49 -1.10 -7.05
C LYS A 103 23.25 -1.57 -6.30
N VAL A 104 22.36 -2.24 -7.00
CA VAL A 104 21.13 -2.87 -6.50
C VAL A 104 20.12 -1.88 -5.91
N GLY A 105 20.47 -1.14 -4.85
CA GLY A 105 19.52 -0.31 -4.12
C GLY A 105 20.15 0.87 -3.37
N ILE A 106 19.28 1.65 -2.74
CA ILE A 106 19.58 2.83 -1.93
C ILE A 106 18.85 2.69 -0.60
N GLU A 107 19.57 2.78 0.52
CA GLU A 107 19.05 2.52 1.88
C GLU A 107 18.54 3.79 2.55
N ASP A 108 19.27 4.90 2.43
CA ASP A 108 18.92 6.18 3.06
C ASP A 108 19.57 7.35 2.33
N MET A 109 18.98 8.54 2.47
CA MET A 109 19.39 9.76 1.78
C MET A 109 19.10 11.00 2.62
N CYS A 110 19.99 12.00 2.58
CA CYS A 110 19.71 13.31 3.17
C CYS A 110 20.38 14.46 2.39
N PHE A 111 19.72 15.62 2.35
CA PHE A 111 20.36 16.90 2.01
C PHE A 111 21.07 17.49 3.23
N THR A 112 22.19 18.18 3.01
CA THR A 112 22.83 19.03 4.03
C THR A 112 21.95 20.23 4.40
N CYS A 113 22.22 20.91 5.53
CA CYS A 113 21.37 22.02 6.01
C CYS A 113 21.19 23.14 4.98
N ASN A 114 22.21 23.43 4.18
CA ASN A 114 22.17 24.46 3.13
C ASN A 114 21.49 24.00 1.83
N SER A 115 21.18 22.71 1.69
CA SER A 115 20.69 22.07 0.44
C SER A 115 21.70 22.02 -0.72
N ASP A 116 22.94 22.45 -0.53
CA ASP A 116 24.00 22.42 -1.54
C ASP A 116 24.42 20.99 -1.95
N PHE A 117 24.41 20.07 -0.98
CA PHE A 117 24.82 18.69 -1.19
C PHE A 117 23.68 17.72 -0.86
N LEU A 118 23.55 16.71 -1.70
CA LEU A 118 22.79 15.50 -1.43
C LEU A 118 23.78 14.40 -1.03
N VAL A 119 23.45 13.62 -0.01
CA VAL A 119 24.20 12.45 0.42
C VAL A 119 23.29 11.24 0.26
N SER A 120 23.77 10.22 -0.46
CA SER A 120 23.06 8.94 -0.60
C SER A 120 23.91 7.77 -0.12
N LEU A 121 23.26 6.79 0.48
CA LEU A 121 23.87 5.56 0.98
C LEU A 121 23.34 4.36 0.17
N GLY A 122 24.27 3.63 -0.43
CA GLY A 122 23.97 2.45 -1.22
C GLY A 122 23.52 1.27 -0.37
N GLY A 123 22.82 0.34 -1.02
CA GLY A 123 22.42 -0.96 -0.50
C GLY A 123 23.57 -1.78 0.08
N ARG A 124 23.21 -2.85 0.79
CA ARG A 124 24.14 -3.87 1.30
C ARG A 124 25.15 -4.40 0.27
N ASP A 125 24.78 -4.43 -1.01
CA ASP A 125 25.64 -4.90 -2.12
C ASP A 125 26.64 -3.83 -2.64
N ASP A 126 26.55 -2.59 -2.14
CA ASP A 126 27.41 -1.46 -2.51
C ASP A 126 28.16 -0.89 -1.31
N GLY A 127 27.46 -0.62 -0.19
CA GLY A 127 28.05 -0.14 1.07
C GLY A 127 28.73 1.24 0.99
N ASN A 128 28.55 1.98 -0.11
CA ASN A 128 29.17 3.28 -0.34
C ASN A 128 28.25 4.44 0.07
N VAL A 129 28.83 5.48 0.66
CA VAL A 129 28.25 6.83 0.69
C VAL A 129 28.74 7.58 -0.53
N VAL A 130 27.83 8.26 -1.25
CA VAL A 130 28.14 9.15 -2.37
C VAL A 130 27.59 10.54 -2.06
N VAL A 131 28.40 11.57 -2.34
CA VAL A 131 28.04 12.98 -2.17
C VAL A 131 27.89 13.63 -3.54
N TRP A 132 26.77 14.30 -3.75
CA TRP A 132 26.36 14.95 -4.99
C TRP A 132 26.26 16.45 -4.78
N ASP A 133 26.75 17.21 -5.75
CA ASP A 133 26.52 18.64 -5.86
C ASP A 133 25.13 18.85 -6.49
N VAL A 134 24.22 19.47 -5.72
CA VAL A 134 22.85 19.76 -6.17
C VAL A 134 22.84 20.95 -7.12
N GLN A 135 23.74 21.91 -6.97
CA GLN A 135 23.81 23.09 -7.83
C GLN A 135 24.34 22.71 -9.21
N ASN A 136 25.50 22.04 -9.25
CA ASN A 136 26.20 21.63 -10.47
C ASN A 136 25.70 20.31 -11.07
N ASN A 137 24.68 19.68 -10.48
CA ASN A 137 24.11 18.39 -10.89
C ASN A 137 25.18 17.29 -11.14
N SER A 138 26.13 17.10 -10.22
CA SER A 138 27.22 16.13 -10.44
C SER A 138 27.70 15.38 -9.19
N PRO A 139 28.16 14.11 -9.30
CA PRO A 139 28.81 13.39 -8.21
C PRO A 139 30.17 14.03 -7.87
N ILE A 140 30.35 14.44 -6.62
CA ILE A 140 31.63 14.98 -6.13
C ILE A 140 32.59 13.82 -5.89
N CYS A 141 32.21 12.90 -5.00
CA CYS A 141 33.02 11.78 -4.53
C CYS A 141 32.18 10.71 -3.82
N GLY A 142 32.78 9.54 -3.55
CA GLY A 142 32.18 8.50 -2.73
C GLY A 142 33.23 7.71 -1.93
N SER A 143 32.80 7.04 -0.87
CA SER A 143 33.66 6.25 0.03
C SER A 143 32.86 5.19 0.77
N PHE A 144 33.51 4.12 1.25
CA PHE A 144 32.85 3.05 2.00
C PHE A 144 32.28 3.55 3.34
N ALA A 145 31.00 3.30 3.55
CA ALA A 145 30.23 3.81 4.68
C ALA A 145 30.70 3.30 6.06
N SER A 146 31.43 2.18 6.09
CA SER A 146 31.90 1.49 7.28
C SER A 146 33.35 0.99 7.11
N ASN A 147 33.97 0.57 8.21
CA ASN A 147 35.27 -0.14 8.19
C ASN A 147 35.07 -1.63 7.82
N GLU A 148 36.11 -2.26 7.26
CA GLU A 148 36.17 -3.70 6.93
C GLU A 148 35.80 -4.66 8.09
N THR A 149 35.92 -4.20 9.34
CA THR A 149 35.60 -4.98 10.55
C THR A 149 34.20 -4.71 11.11
N SER A 150 33.51 -3.69 10.61
CA SER A 150 32.12 -3.34 10.94
C SER A 150 31.16 -3.96 9.92
N GLY A 151 29.86 -3.92 10.18
CA GLY A 151 28.86 -4.28 9.17
C GLY A 151 28.46 -3.09 8.31
N ASP A 152 27.33 -3.22 7.62
CA ASP A 152 26.83 -2.20 6.71
C ASP A 152 26.29 -0.98 7.47
N ALA A 153 26.33 0.20 6.83
CA ALA A 153 25.56 1.35 7.30
C ALA A 153 24.12 1.24 6.78
N TYR A 154 23.15 1.74 7.56
CA TYR A 154 21.72 1.72 7.22
C TYR A 154 21.04 3.10 7.38
N ASN A 155 21.81 4.14 7.71
CA ASN A 155 21.29 5.47 8.07
C ASN A 155 22.23 6.57 7.60
N VAL A 156 21.65 7.67 7.14
CA VAL A 156 22.33 8.96 6.99
C VAL A 156 21.48 10.06 7.62
N ALA A 157 22.09 10.86 8.50
CA ALA A 157 21.44 12.01 9.12
C ALA A 157 22.19 13.31 8.77
N ARG A 158 21.42 14.36 8.46
CA ARG A 158 21.95 15.70 8.26
C ARG A 158 22.39 16.30 9.59
N MET A 159 23.35 17.21 9.50
CA MET A 159 23.65 18.19 10.54
C MET A 159 22.70 19.39 10.40
N HIS A 160 22.48 20.13 11.48
CA HIS A 160 21.58 21.29 11.53
C HIS A 160 22.32 22.63 11.39
N PHE A 161 23.58 22.71 11.83
CA PHE A 161 24.40 23.92 11.80
C PHE A 161 25.59 23.79 10.83
N HIS A 162 26.27 22.62 10.80
CA HIS A 162 27.44 22.41 9.93
C HIS A 162 27.08 21.85 8.55
N GLY A 163 26.95 22.72 7.54
CA GLY A 163 26.63 22.33 6.15
C GLY A 163 27.69 21.50 5.42
N ASP A 164 28.93 21.45 5.93
CA ASP A 164 30.02 20.62 5.38
C ASP A 164 30.06 19.19 5.98
N ARG A 165 29.12 18.83 6.86
CA ARG A 165 29.15 17.58 7.64
C ARG A 165 27.83 16.81 7.63
N PHE A 166 27.93 15.50 7.85
CA PHE A 166 26.79 14.58 8.02
C PHE A 166 27.19 13.37 8.89
N VAL A 167 26.21 12.59 9.35
CA VAL A 167 26.44 11.40 10.19
C VAL A 167 25.91 10.16 9.48
N SER A 168 26.63 9.03 9.57
CA SER A 168 26.12 7.71 9.16
C SER A 168 26.21 6.67 10.28
N ALA A 169 25.31 5.68 10.28
CA ALA A 169 25.32 4.59 11.27
C ALA A 169 24.66 3.31 10.76
N GLY A 170 25.01 2.18 11.37
CA GLY A 170 24.42 0.86 11.07
C GLY A 170 24.92 -0.24 12.01
N ASP A 171 25.34 -1.39 11.46
CA ASP A 171 25.89 -2.49 12.27
C ASP A 171 27.32 -2.19 12.72
N ARG A 172 27.48 -1.91 14.03
CA ARG A 172 28.78 -1.64 14.68
C ARG A 172 29.55 -0.45 14.08
N THR A 173 28.88 0.42 13.33
CA THR A 173 29.44 1.64 12.74
C THR A 173 28.62 2.86 13.14
N LEU A 174 29.31 3.95 13.50
CA LEU A 174 28.76 5.26 13.79
C LEU A 174 29.85 6.30 13.47
N ARG A 175 29.60 7.14 12.46
CA ARG A 175 30.61 7.99 11.81
C ARG A 175 30.14 9.40 11.59
N ILE A 176 31.03 10.36 11.81
CA ILE A 176 30.89 11.73 11.35
C ILE A 176 31.68 11.88 10.06
N TRP A 177 31.12 12.55 9.08
CA TRP A 177 31.75 12.80 7.79
C TRP A 177 31.92 14.29 7.58
N ARG A 178 33.02 14.67 6.94
CA ARG A 178 33.28 16.04 6.45
C ARG A 178 33.53 16.02 4.95
N ILE A 179 32.85 16.91 4.23
CA ILE A 179 32.95 17.08 2.79
C ILE A 179 34.06 18.11 2.49
N ASP A 180 35.08 17.70 1.73
CA ASP A 180 36.14 18.55 1.21
C ASP A 180 35.92 18.71 -0.30
N THR A 181 35.30 19.82 -0.69
CA THR A 181 34.92 20.12 -2.07
C THR A 181 36.14 20.35 -2.96
N GLU A 182 37.13 21.10 -2.48
CA GLU A 182 38.38 21.40 -3.19
C GLU A 182 39.15 20.12 -3.56
N LYS A 183 39.25 19.18 -2.63
CA LYS A 183 39.95 17.90 -2.86
C LYS A 183 39.06 16.82 -3.46
N ARG A 184 37.76 17.10 -3.64
CA ARG A 184 36.71 16.14 -4.00
C ARG A 184 36.81 14.85 -3.19
N LYS A 185 36.83 14.99 -1.86
CA LYS A 185 36.95 13.87 -0.91
C LYS A 185 36.03 14.04 0.27
N VAL A 186 35.65 12.92 0.87
CA VAL A 186 35.00 12.87 2.18
C VAL A 186 35.95 12.27 3.21
N HIS A 187 36.01 12.91 4.38
CA HIS A 187 36.81 12.47 5.51
C HIS A 187 35.89 11.88 6.60
N ALA A 188 36.10 10.62 6.96
CA ALA A 188 35.36 9.93 8.00
C ALA A 188 36.07 10.03 9.36
N LEU A 189 35.28 10.14 10.43
CA LEU A 189 35.72 10.07 11.82
C LEU A 189 34.81 9.11 12.60
N ASP A 190 35.40 8.03 13.12
CA ASP A 190 34.68 7.03 13.92
C ASP A 190 34.33 7.56 15.31
N VAL A 191 33.08 7.36 15.76
CA VAL A 191 32.63 7.72 17.11
C VAL A 191 33.02 6.63 18.11
N GLY A 192 33.68 7.03 19.21
CA GLY A 192 34.15 6.10 20.24
C GLY A 192 33.02 5.45 21.05
N VAL A 193 32.54 4.28 20.60
CA VAL A 193 31.52 3.45 21.29
C VAL A 193 32.10 2.36 22.22
N GLY A 194 33.42 2.26 22.29
CA GLY A 194 34.12 1.33 23.19
C GLY A 194 33.88 -0.14 22.84
N LYS A 195 33.44 -0.95 23.83
CA LYS A 195 33.13 -2.38 23.64
C LYS A 195 31.69 -2.63 23.19
N LEU A 196 30.85 -1.60 23.09
CA LEU A 196 29.44 -1.76 22.76
C LEU A 196 29.28 -2.09 21.27
N LYS A 197 28.69 -3.26 20.97
CA LYS A 197 28.36 -3.68 19.60
C LYS A 197 26.83 -3.72 19.47
N ARG A 198 26.28 -2.72 18.78
CA ARG A 198 24.85 -2.56 18.51
C ARG A 198 24.65 -2.29 17.02
N LEU A 199 23.48 -2.66 16.51
CA LEU A 199 22.99 -2.25 15.21
C LEU A 199 22.08 -1.04 15.41
N ILE A 200 22.44 0.09 14.80
CA ILE A 200 21.72 1.36 14.88
C ILE A 200 20.65 1.42 13.77
N ASN A 201 19.40 1.60 14.17
CA ASN A 201 18.23 1.62 13.29
C ASN A 201 17.84 3.02 12.81
N CYS A 202 18.13 4.05 13.62
CA CYS A 202 17.80 5.44 13.37
C CYS A 202 18.75 6.37 14.14
N ILE A 203 18.89 7.61 13.65
CA ILE A 203 19.71 8.68 14.23
C ILE A 203 18.86 9.94 14.28
N VAL A 204 18.96 10.71 15.37
CA VAL A 204 18.53 12.12 15.43
C VAL A 204 19.67 12.96 15.99
N VAL A 205 19.88 14.13 15.40
CA VAL A 205 20.92 15.11 15.77
C VAL A 205 20.23 16.25 16.54
N ASP A 206 20.94 16.82 17.51
CA ASP A 206 20.56 18.06 18.21
C ASP A 206 20.57 19.26 17.24
N ASP A 207 19.67 20.24 17.42
CA ASP A 207 19.64 21.50 16.66
C ASP A 207 21.01 22.24 16.70
N LYS A 208 21.82 21.98 17.73
CA LYS A 208 23.16 22.54 17.92
C LYS A 208 24.33 21.67 17.43
N ASP A 209 24.06 20.51 16.83
CA ASP A 209 25.08 19.53 16.39
C ASP A 209 26.03 19.01 17.50
N GLU A 210 25.79 19.31 18.79
CA GLU A 210 26.65 18.84 19.89
C GLU A 210 26.46 17.36 20.22
N ILE A 211 25.21 16.89 20.12
CA ILE A 211 24.74 15.60 20.64
C ILE A 211 23.97 14.85 19.56
N ILE A 212 24.16 13.53 19.52
CA ILE A 212 23.31 12.62 18.74
C ILE A 212 22.66 11.57 19.63
N TYR A 213 21.46 11.16 19.24
CA TYR A 213 20.74 10.03 19.80
C TYR A 213 20.53 8.97 18.71
N CYS A 214 20.85 7.72 19.03
CA CYS A 214 20.76 6.60 18.10
C CYS A 214 19.89 5.49 18.70
N GLY A 215 18.81 5.13 18.01
CA GLY A 215 17.95 4.01 18.40
C GLY A 215 18.53 2.69 17.91
N THR A 216 18.55 1.66 18.74
CA THR A 216 19.13 0.36 18.36
C THR A 216 18.08 -0.72 18.12
N SER A 217 18.46 -1.74 17.34
CA SER A 217 17.71 -2.99 17.23
C SER A 217 17.60 -3.79 18.53
N SER A 218 18.43 -3.50 19.54
CA SER A 218 18.29 -4.09 20.88
C SER A 218 17.22 -3.41 21.73
N GLY A 219 16.65 -2.29 21.29
CA GLY A 219 15.63 -1.55 22.06
C GLY A 219 16.22 -0.65 23.15
N ASP A 220 17.50 -0.31 23.07
CA ASP A 220 18.16 0.74 23.86
C ASP A 220 18.46 1.98 22.99
N ILE A 221 18.71 3.12 23.64
CA ILE A 221 19.05 4.39 22.98
C ILE A 221 20.47 4.79 23.37
N ILE A 222 21.35 4.93 22.38
CA ILE A 222 22.71 5.44 22.56
C ILE A 222 22.66 6.97 22.50
N LYS A 223 23.39 7.65 23.40
CA LYS A 223 23.67 9.09 23.32
C LYS A 223 25.17 9.27 23.15
N ALA A 224 25.57 10.03 22.13
CA ALA A 224 26.97 10.39 21.91
C ALA A 224 27.14 11.90 21.76
N ARG A 225 28.35 12.38 22.07
CA ARG A 225 28.75 13.78 21.86
C ARG A 225 29.70 13.84 20.68
N LEU A 226 29.42 14.74 19.74
CA LEU A 226 30.20 14.87 18.51
C LEU A 226 31.48 15.71 18.69
N ASN A 227 31.55 16.55 19.74
CA ASN A 227 32.70 17.40 20.08
C ASN A 227 33.17 18.31 18.92
N LEU A 228 32.23 18.73 18.07
CA LEU A 228 32.49 19.63 16.95
C LEU A 228 32.70 21.05 17.50
N ARG A 229 33.97 21.43 17.67
CA ARG A 229 34.36 22.81 17.95
C ARG A 229 35.13 23.34 16.75
N ASP A 230 34.70 24.47 16.22
CA ASP A 230 35.43 25.21 15.17
C ASP A 230 36.46 26.20 15.76
N ASP A 231 36.65 26.21 17.09
CA ASP A 231 37.62 27.05 17.81
C ASP A 231 39.08 26.68 17.49
N GLN A 232 39.59 27.16 16.35
CA GLN A 232 41.03 27.21 16.05
C GLN A 232 41.83 28.12 17.01
N GLN A 233 41.15 28.88 17.91
CA GLN A 233 41.78 29.86 18.80
C GLN A 233 42.35 29.29 20.10
N ARG A 234 42.13 28.01 20.41
CA ARG A 234 42.82 27.32 21.52
C ARG A 234 43.65 26.18 20.95
N GLY A 235 44.95 26.21 21.17
CA GLY A 235 45.92 25.21 20.68
C GLY A 235 45.84 23.83 21.37
N GLU A 236 44.67 23.43 21.85
CA GLU A 236 44.39 22.10 22.39
C GLU A 236 43.67 21.27 21.32
N PRO A 237 44.06 20.00 21.07
CA PRO A 237 43.36 19.16 20.10
C PRO A 237 41.91 18.92 20.55
N ALA A 238 40.96 19.16 19.65
CA ALA A 238 39.54 18.92 19.93
C ALA A 238 39.32 17.45 20.35
N PRO A 239 38.59 17.18 21.45
CA PRO A 239 38.39 15.82 21.92
C PRO A 239 37.59 15.00 20.91
N LEU A 240 38.01 13.76 20.64
CA LEU A 240 37.34 12.88 19.67
C LEU A 240 35.86 12.65 20.05
N PRO A 241 34.97 12.42 19.06
CA PRO A 241 33.57 12.12 19.32
C PRO A 241 33.43 10.81 20.11
N VAL A 242 32.56 10.81 21.12
CA VAL A 242 32.50 9.72 22.11
C VAL A 242 31.08 9.45 22.58
N MET A 243 30.77 8.17 22.81
CA MET A 243 29.52 7.76 23.45
C MET A 243 29.47 8.24 24.91
N ILE A 244 28.41 8.96 25.28
CA ILE A 244 28.13 9.36 26.66
C ILE A 244 27.55 8.17 27.44
N GLY A 245 26.62 7.44 26.82
CA GLY A 245 25.97 6.29 27.45
C GLY A 245 24.98 5.58 26.53
N CYS A 246 24.53 4.41 26.98
CA CYS A 246 23.48 3.62 26.35
C CYS A 246 22.37 3.40 27.40
N TYR A 247 21.14 3.74 27.04
CA TYR A 247 20.03 3.92 27.97
C TYR A 247 18.85 3.01 27.67
N SER A 248 18.23 2.49 28.73
CA SER A 248 17.02 1.66 28.71
C SER A 248 15.93 2.28 29.60
N LYS A 249 14.69 1.80 29.47
CA LYS A 249 13.56 2.24 30.30
C LYS A 249 13.82 1.92 31.77
N VAL A 250 13.47 2.84 32.65
CA VAL A 250 13.39 2.56 34.09
C VAL A 250 12.31 1.49 34.30
N THR A 251 12.75 0.30 34.69
CA THR A 251 11.85 -0.85 34.88
C THR A 251 10.98 -0.68 36.13
N ARG A 252 9.77 -1.26 36.07
CA ARG A 252 8.88 -1.41 37.24
C ARG A 252 9.09 -2.73 37.97
N ASP A 253 9.86 -3.69 37.43
CA ASP A 253 10.15 -4.94 38.13
C ASP A 253 11.26 -4.74 39.17
N SER A 254 10.90 -4.89 40.44
CA SER A 254 11.81 -4.85 41.59
C SER A 254 13.04 -5.78 41.48
N ARG A 255 12.95 -6.88 40.71
CA ARG A 255 14.07 -7.80 40.48
C ARG A 255 15.07 -7.24 39.48
N LYS A 256 14.60 -6.77 38.32
CA LYS A 256 15.45 -6.09 37.32
C LYS A 256 16.07 -4.82 37.89
N MET A 257 15.30 -4.03 38.64
CA MET A 257 15.78 -2.82 39.32
C MET A 257 16.94 -3.12 40.29
N LYS A 258 16.86 -4.22 41.06
CA LYS A 258 17.96 -4.70 41.92
C LYS A 258 19.16 -5.23 41.14
N ALA A 259 18.95 -5.76 39.93
CA ALA A 259 20.02 -6.18 39.03
C ALA A 259 20.65 -5.00 38.26
N GLY A 260 20.04 -3.81 38.28
CA GLY A 260 20.45 -2.64 37.49
C GLY A 260 19.99 -2.68 36.02
N GLU A 261 19.16 -3.66 35.65
CA GLU A 261 18.66 -3.83 34.29
C GLU A 261 17.41 -2.98 34.03
N GLY A 262 17.32 -2.39 32.83
CA GLY A 262 16.15 -1.66 32.37
C GLY A 262 15.31 -2.46 31.37
N ASP A 263 14.09 -1.99 31.11
CA ASP A 263 13.23 -2.56 30.06
C ASP A 263 13.62 -1.98 28.68
N LEU A 264 13.43 -2.79 27.63
CA LEU A 264 13.84 -2.50 26.25
C LEU A 264 12.60 -2.38 25.36
N TYR A 265 12.69 -1.57 24.30
CA TYR A 265 11.63 -1.49 23.30
C TYR A 265 11.59 -2.77 22.44
N ALA A 266 10.44 -3.45 22.40
CA ALA A 266 10.26 -4.64 21.58
C ALA A 266 10.28 -4.28 20.08
N GLY A 267 10.84 -5.18 19.25
CA GLY A 267 11.14 -4.89 17.85
C GLY A 267 12.27 -3.86 17.63
N GLY A 268 12.92 -3.39 18.71
CA GLY A 268 13.93 -2.34 18.68
C GLY A 268 13.32 -0.94 18.56
N VAL A 269 14.15 0.08 18.78
CA VAL A 269 13.79 1.46 18.43
C VAL A 269 13.94 1.60 16.92
N LYS A 270 12.91 2.09 16.21
CA LYS A 270 12.89 2.20 14.74
C LYS A 270 12.93 3.64 14.26
N SER A 271 12.34 4.57 15.00
CA SER A 271 12.38 6.01 14.69
C SER A 271 12.52 6.83 15.98
N LEU A 272 13.16 8.00 15.86
CA LEU A 272 13.39 8.95 16.94
C LEU A 272 13.10 10.36 16.42
N LEU A 273 12.47 11.17 17.27
CA LEU A 273 12.20 12.58 17.02
C LEU A 273 12.60 13.38 18.26
N LEU A 274 13.39 14.44 18.07
CA LEU A 274 13.79 15.36 19.15
C LEU A 274 12.85 16.57 19.16
N LEU A 275 12.37 16.94 20.35
CA LEU A 275 11.54 18.12 20.57
C LEU A 275 12.39 19.27 21.12
N LYS A 276 11.96 20.51 20.88
CA LYS A 276 12.65 21.76 21.30
C LYS A 276 12.83 21.90 22.81
N ASP A 277 12.06 21.15 23.62
CA ASP A 277 12.20 21.10 25.08
C ASP A 277 13.22 20.05 25.57
N GLY A 278 13.91 19.38 24.64
CA GLY A 278 14.90 18.34 24.92
C GLY A 278 14.32 16.95 25.17
N LYS A 279 12.98 16.77 25.10
CA LYS A 279 12.34 15.45 25.17
C LYS A 279 12.45 14.74 23.82
N LEU A 280 12.36 13.41 23.86
CA LEU A 280 12.38 12.55 22.68
C LEU A 280 11.02 11.88 22.51
N VAL A 281 10.55 11.76 21.27
CA VAL A 281 9.50 10.80 20.90
C VAL A 281 10.16 9.58 20.29
N VAL A 282 9.81 8.39 20.77
CA VAL A 282 10.37 7.10 20.36
C VAL A 282 9.30 6.29 19.64
N GLY A 283 9.59 5.83 18.42
CA GLY A 283 8.77 4.86 17.70
C GLY A 283 9.46 3.50 17.68
N ALA A 284 8.78 2.47 18.18
CA ALA A 284 9.31 1.11 18.31
C ALA A 284 8.77 0.14 17.24
N GLY A 285 9.47 -0.99 17.09
CA GLY A 285 9.11 -2.04 16.14
C GLY A 285 7.87 -2.88 16.52
N ASP A 286 7.35 -2.73 17.74
CA ASP A 286 6.08 -3.33 18.20
C ASP A 286 4.87 -2.38 18.06
N GLY A 287 5.07 -1.19 17.49
CA GLY A 287 4.05 -0.14 17.37
C GLY A 287 3.89 0.74 18.60
N THR A 288 4.69 0.55 19.64
CA THR A 288 4.72 1.48 20.78
C THR A 288 5.33 2.82 20.37
N VAL A 289 4.60 3.91 20.61
CA VAL A 289 5.08 5.29 20.52
C VAL A 289 5.12 5.89 21.93
N GLU A 290 6.23 6.49 22.33
CA GLU A 290 6.41 7.05 23.68
C GLU A 290 7.05 8.45 23.67
N LEU A 291 6.54 9.35 24.51
CA LEU A 291 7.22 10.59 24.87
C LEU A 291 8.10 10.33 26.10
N ILE A 292 9.41 10.55 25.96
CA ILE A 292 10.40 10.23 26.98
C ILE A 292 11.37 11.38 27.30
N GLU A 293 12.07 11.22 28.42
CA GLU A 293 13.17 12.07 28.84
C GLU A 293 14.33 11.20 29.37
N ILE A 294 15.57 11.55 29.00
CA ILE A 294 16.78 10.84 29.47
C ILE A 294 17.39 11.61 30.63
N ILE A 295 17.10 11.17 31.86
CA ILE A 295 17.48 11.88 33.07
C ILE A 295 18.98 11.73 33.33
N SER A 296 19.70 12.85 33.43
CA SER A 296 21.10 12.85 33.88
C SER A 296 21.18 12.59 35.38
N GLY A 297 21.59 11.37 35.77
CA GLY A 297 21.63 10.90 37.16
C GLY A 297 22.61 11.65 38.09
N LYS A 298 22.28 12.87 38.51
CA LYS A 298 22.91 13.58 39.63
C LYS A 298 22.30 13.17 40.99
N ASN A 299 22.26 11.88 41.31
CA ASN A 299 22.18 11.36 42.69
C ASN A 299 22.25 9.82 42.72
N SER A 300 23.46 9.30 42.81
CA SER A 300 23.73 7.94 43.29
C SER A 300 25.15 7.88 43.85
N ARG A 301 25.34 8.39 45.08
CA ARG A 301 26.50 7.97 45.87
C ARG A 301 26.30 6.48 46.17
N SER A 302 27.34 5.69 45.93
CA SER A 302 27.40 4.22 46.09
C SER A 302 26.38 3.38 45.29
N GLN A 303 26.71 3.08 44.03
CA GLN A 303 26.53 1.72 43.47
C GLN A 303 27.55 1.45 42.36
N LYS A 304 28.16 0.25 42.36
CA LYS A 304 29.15 -0.19 41.37
C LYS A 304 28.45 -0.59 40.06
N LEU A 305 27.96 0.39 39.30
CA LEU A 305 27.21 0.20 38.05
C LEU A 305 28.08 -0.09 36.80
N SER A 306 29.40 -0.20 36.95
CA SER A 306 30.37 -0.28 35.84
C SER A 306 30.46 -1.64 35.11
N LYS A 307 29.37 -2.42 35.05
CA LYS A 307 29.36 -3.76 34.44
C LYS A 307 28.21 -4.07 33.49
N LEU A 308 27.20 -3.20 33.38
CA LEU A 308 26.04 -3.44 32.52
C LEU A 308 26.19 -2.73 31.15
N PRO A 309 25.67 -3.30 30.05
CA PRO A 309 25.79 -2.73 28.71
C PRO A 309 24.87 -1.52 28.49
N ASN A 310 23.81 -1.39 29.29
CA ASN A 310 22.84 -0.29 29.26
C ASN A 310 22.58 0.22 30.68
N THR A 311 21.97 1.40 30.79
CA THR A 311 21.65 2.05 32.06
C THR A 311 20.18 2.49 32.09
N PRO A 312 19.38 2.09 33.10
CA PRO A 312 17.97 2.46 33.19
C PRO A 312 17.82 3.95 33.58
N GLN A 313 17.69 4.83 32.58
CA GLN A 313 17.58 6.29 32.76
C GLN A 313 16.52 6.95 31.86
N ILE A 314 15.83 6.16 31.02
CA ILE A 314 14.69 6.65 30.23
C ILE A 314 13.44 6.69 31.12
N LEU A 315 12.92 7.90 31.36
CA LEU A 315 11.63 8.15 31.96
C LEU A 315 10.57 8.29 30.85
N THR A 316 9.59 7.39 30.83
CA THR A 316 8.42 7.51 29.95
C THR A 316 7.39 8.44 30.58
N HIS A 317 7.09 9.56 29.92
CA HIS A 317 6.04 10.51 30.32
C HIS A 317 4.66 10.03 29.83
N ARG A 318 4.58 9.59 28.56
CA ARG A 318 3.33 9.10 27.93
C ARG A 318 3.63 8.00 26.91
N ALA A 319 2.66 7.12 26.68
CA ALA A 319 2.75 5.99 25.78
C ALA A 319 1.42 5.79 25.04
N GLN A 320 1.49 5.37 23.78
CA GLN A 320 0.37 4.97 22.92
C GLN A 320 0.86 3.84 22.01
N ASN A 321 -0.06 3.03 21.47
CA ASN A 321 0.32 1.96 20.53
C ASN A 321 -0.48 2.14 19.21
N VAL A 322 0.23 2.13 18.08
CA VAL A 322 -0.34 2.26 16.71
C VAL A 322 -0.47 0.89 16.00
N CYS A 323 -0.46 -0.20 16.77
CA CYS A 323 -0.66 -1.60 16.40
C CYS A 323 0.36 -2.23 15.43
N SER A 324 1.22 -1.44 14.79
CA SER A 324 2.19 -1.89 13.79
C SER A 324 3.52 -1.16 13.90
N ALA A 325 4.60 -1.81 13.46
CA ALA A 325 5.97 -1.30 13.53
C ALA A 325 6.07 0.12 12.94
N VAL A 326 6.63 1.05 13.72
CA VAL A 326 6.83 2.44 13.26
C VAL A 326 7.96 2.49 12.23
N THR A 327 7.69 3.05 11.05
CA THR A 327 8.67 3.18 9.95
C THR A 327 9.08 4.62 9.66
N SER A 328 8.26 5.59 10.05
CA SER A 328 8.54 7.03 9.93
C SER A 328 7.82 7.82 11.02
N MET A 329 8.44 8.90 11.50
CA MET A 329 7.81 9.88 12.40
C MET A 329 8.18 11.31 11.99
N ILE A 330 7.21 12.22 12.04
CA ILE A 330 7.41 13.64 11.70
C ILE A 330 6.69 14.52 12.72
N LEU A 331 7.28 15.66 13.07
CA LEU A 331 6.61 16.72 13.82
C LEU A 331 5.79 17.60 12.86
N TYR A 332 4.52 17.85 13.19
CA TYR A 332 3.60 18.67 12.42
C TYR A 332 3.02 19.81 13.30
N LEU A 333 3.17 21.06 12.85
CA LEU A 333 2.76 22.29 13.55
C LEU A 333 3.36 22.44 14.98
N ASN A 334 4.39 21.67 15.33
CA ASN A 334 4.90 21.47 16.70
C ASN A 334 3.87 20.93 17.73
N GLU A 335 2.64 20.58 17.33
CA GLU A 335 1.58 20.06 18.21
C GLU A 335 1.27 18.57 18.00
N PHE A 336 1.55 18.05 16.80
CA PHE A 336 1.20 16.68 16.41
C PHE A 336 2.42 15.91 15.94
N VAL A 337 2.42 14.60 16.15
CA VAL A 337 3.37 13.67 15.53
C VAL A 337 2.61 12.82 14.52
N LEU A 338 3.03 12.89 13.26
CA LEU A 338 2.55 11.99 12.22
C LEU A 338 3.44 10.74 12.22
N VAL A 339 2.81 9.57 12.33
CA VAL A 339 3.48 8.27 12.48
C VAL A 339 3.06 7.37 11.31
N GLY A 340 3.99 7.06 10.43
CA GLY A 340 3.81 6.04 9.39
C GLY A 340 4.18 4.66 9.92
N THR A 341 3.36 3.65 9.59
CA THR A 341 3.53 2.27 10.05
C THR A 341 3.75 1.28 8.91
N ALA A 342 4.36 0.14 9.23
CA ALA A 342 4.54 -0.98 8.30
C ALA A 342 3.23 -1.67 7.84
N TRP A 343 2.07 -1.25 8.35
CA TRP A 343 0.75 -1.66 7.84
C TRP A 343 0.15 -0.67 6.84
N CYS A 344 0.97 0.24 6.30
CA CYS A 344 0.54 1.24 5.33
C CYS A 344 -0.56 2.15 5.92
N GLU A 345 -0.33 2.60 7.16
CA GLU A 345 -1.19 3.53 7.90
C GLU A 345 -0.43 4.78 8.33
N ILE A 346 -1.11 5.92 8.35
CA ILE A 346 -0.62 7.18 8.91
C ILE A 346 -1.52 7.56 10.10
N HIS A 347 -0.95 7.56 11.29
CA HIS A 347 -1.59 7.99 12.54
C HIS A 347 -1.13 9.39 12.92
N GLN A 348 -2.04 10.23 13.42
CA GLN A 348 -1.75 11.53 14.01
C GLN A 348 -1.87 11.42 15.53
N ILE A 349 -0.79 11.71 16.25
CA ILE A 349 -0.75 11.71 17.72
C ILE A 349 -0.59 13.14 18.20
N GLN A 350 -1.56 13.67 18.95
CA GLN A 350 -1.48 15.01 19.51
C GLN A 350 -0.60 15.01 20.77
N LEU A 351 0.43 15.85 20.86
CA LEU A 351 1.40 15.83 21.96
C LEU A 351 0.80 16.20 23.33
N SER A 352 -0.26 17.01 23.36
CA SER A 352 -0.87 17.54 24.59
C SER A 352 -1.69 16.51 25.39
N ASN A 353 -2.37 15.57 24.71
CA ASN A 353 -3.17 14.49 25.30
C ASN A 353 -2.58 13.08 25.01
N PHE A 354 -1.74 12.96 23.98
CA PHE A 354 -1.18 11.70 23.43
C PHE A 354 -2.24 10.76 22.82
N HIS A 355 -3.37 11.32 22.40
CA HIS A 355 -4.42 10.60 21.68
C HIS A 355 -4.03 10.41 20.21
N SER A 356 -4.26 9.20 19.68
CA SER A 356 -3.97 8.82 18.29
C SER A 356 -5.25 8.75 17.45
N SER A 357 -5.28 9.44 16.31
CA SER A 357 -6.29 9.28 15.25
C SER A 357 -5.68 8.68 13.98
N LEU A 358 -6.41 7.80 13.30
CA LEU A 358 -6.02 7.27 12.00
C LEU A 358 -6.41 8.29 10.90
N LEU A 359 -5.45 8.75 10.10
CA LEU A 359 -5.68 9.70 9.00
C LEU A 359 -5.80 9.01 7.65
N VAL A 360 -4.84 8.14 7.33
CA VAL A 360 -4.72 7.46 6.04
C VAL A 360 -4.45 5.98 6.31
N THR A 361 -5.05 5.13 5.50
CA THR A 361 -4.84 3.69 5.52
C THR A 361 -4.95 3.15 4.10
N SER A 362 -4.13 2.16 3.78
CA SER A 362 -4.16 1.46 2.49
C SER A 362 -3.76 0.00 2.68
N HIS A 363 -3.88 -0.78 1.60
CA HIS A 363 -3.50 -2.19 1.63
C HIS A 363 -1.98 -2.37 1.76
N THR A 364 -1.56 -3.41 2.45
CA THR A 364 -0.12 -3.73 2.67
C THR A 364 0.52 -4.49 1.51
N SER A 365 -0.27 -4.86 0.51
CA SER A 365 0.12 -5.68 -0.63
C SER A 365 -0.90 -5.52 -1.75
N CYS A 366 -0.64 -6.20 -2.87
CA CYS A 366 -1.58 -6.45 -3.95
C CYS A 366 -3.04 -6.61 -3.47
N VAL A 367 -3.92 -5.80 -4.05
CA VAL A 367 -5.37 -5.98 -4.00
C VAL A 367 -5.76 -6.85 -5.19
N TYR A 368 -6.48 -7.94 -4.96
CA TYR A 368 -6.84 -8.90 -6.00
C TYR A 368 -8.25 -8.67 -6.57
N SER A 369 -9.12 -8.00 -5.82
CA SER A 369 -10.51 -7.82 -6.21
C SER A 369 -11.11 -6.54 -5.65
N VAL A 370 -11.98 -5.92 -6.45
CA VAL A 370 -12.84 -4.80 -6.09
C VAL A 370 -14.27 -5.16 -6.48
N ALA A 371 -15.22 -4.82 -5.61
CA ALA A 371 -16.64 -5.06 -5.84
C ALA A 371 -17.46 -3.84 -5.39
N PHE A 372 -18.54 -3.56 -6.12
CA PHE A 372 -19.59 -2.62 -5.72
C PHE A 372 -20.85 -3.40 -5.31
N PRO A 373 -21.64 -2.91 -4.35
CA PRO A 373 -23.02 -3.35 -4.17
C PRO A 373 -23.87 -2.91 -5.37
N LEU A 374 -24.93 -3.64 -5.69
CA LEU A 374 -25.62 -3.51 -6.99
C LEU A 374 -26.44 -2.22 -7.12
N ASN A 375 -27.03 -1.74 -6.02
CA ASN A 375 -27.90 -0.55 -6.05
C ASN A 375 -27.24 0.69 -5.41
N ARG A 376 -25.94 0.61 -5.09
CA ARG A 376 -25.26 1.57 -4.23
C ARG A 376 -23.86 1.93 -4.72
N SER A 377 -23.66 3.21 -5.02
CA SER A 377 -22.37 3.79 -5.40
C SER A 377 -21.66 4.52 -4.24
N ASP A 378 -22.20 4.48 -3.02
CA ASP A 378 -21.61 5.18 -1.87
C ASP A 378 -20.47 4.41 -1.19
N ILE A 379 -20.48 3.08 -1.31
CA ILE A 379 -19.44 2.18 -0.80
C ILE A 379 -18.90 1.24 -1.88
N PHE A 380 -17.68 0.75 -1.68
CA PHE A 380 -17.10 -0.38 -2.41
C PHE A 380 -16.24 -1.23 -1.48
N ALA A 381 -16.06 -2.50 -1.81
CA ALA A 381 -15.19 -3.41 -1.06
C ALA A 381 -13.93 -3.74 -1.88
N THR A 382 -12.78 -3.88 -1.21
CA THR A 382 -11.54 -4.40 -1.80
C THR A 382 -10.93 -5.51 -0.98
N GLY A 383 -10.43 -6.54 -1.66
CA GLY A 383 -9.88 -7.76 -1.06
C GLY A 383 -8.38 -7.86 -1.28
N GLY A 384 -7.63 -7.99 -0.18
CA GLY A 384 -6.17 -8.06 -0.19
C GLY A 384 -5.63 -9.30 0.52
N LYS A 385 -4.44 -9.15 1.11
CA LYS A 385 -3.83 -10.16 1.98
C LYS A 385 -4.14 -9.83 3.43
N ASN A 386 -4.63 -10.81 4.18
CA ASN A 386 -5.08 -10.74 5.57
C ASN A 386 -6.37 -9.93 5.83
N ASP A 387 -6.88 -9.17 4.85
CA ASP A 387 -8.06 -8.32 5.05
C ASP A 387 -8.95 -8.13 3.81
N ILE A 388 -10.19 -7.76 4.13
CA ILE A 388 -11.18 -7.17 3.23
C ILE A 388 -11.54 -5.81 3.83
N ARG A 389 -11.59 -4.77 2.99
CA ARG A 389 -11.86 -3.39 3.43
C ARG A 389 -13.02 -2.80 2.66
N LEU A 390 -13.96 -2.20 3.39
CA LEU A 390 -15.06 -1.41 2.83
C LEU A 390 -14.71 0.06 2.91
N TRP A 391 -14.88 0.78 1.81
CA TRP A 391 -14.48 2.17 1.64
C TRP A 391 -15.69 3.01 1.27
N GLN A 392 -15.75 4.25 1.78
CA GLN A 392 -16.76 5.21 1.37
C GLN A 392 -16.25 6.05 0.19
N LEU A 393 -16.90 5.94 -0.97
CA LEU A 393 -16.42 6.50 -2.25
C LEU A 393 -16.33 8.04 -2.25
N LYS A 394 -17.12 8.73 -1.40
CA LYS A 394 -17.10 10.20 -1.30
C LYS A 394 -15.98 10.73 -0.41
N THR A 395 -15.70 10.08 0.71
CA THR A 395 -14.71 10.54 1.71
C THR A 395 -13.35 9.89 1.56
N GLN A 396 -13.27 8.80 0.78
CA GLN A 396 -12.06 8.00 0.55
C GLN A 396 -11.51 7.38 1.85
N LYS A 397 -12.36 7.24 2.87
CA LYS A 397 -12.02 6.63 4.17
C LYS A 397 -12.50 5.18 4.24
N GLU A 398 -11.72 4.38 4.96
CA GLU A 398 -12.12 3.04 5.37
C GLU A 398 -13.29 3.14 6.34
N ALA A 399 -14.36 2.40 6.07
CA ALA A 399 -15.55 2.31 6.90
C ALA A 399 -15.55 1.07 7.79
N LEU A 400 -15.03 -0.06 7.28
CA LEU A 400 -14.97 -1.34 7.99
C LEU A 400 -13.80 -2.19 7.48
N ARG A 401 -13.07 -2.81 8.42
CA ARG A 401 -12.02 -3.81 8.17
C ARG A 401 -12.46 -5.18 8.66
N ILE A 402 -12.42 -6.18 7.79
CA ILE A 402 -12.64 -7.59 8.13
C ILE A 402 -11.28 -8.28 7.97
N SER A 403 -10.65 -8.71 9.07
CA SER A 403 -9.35 -9.38 9.01
C SER A 403 -9.46 -10.89 9.13
N VAL A 404 -8.83 -11.60 8.19
CA VAL A 404 -8.73 -13.06 8.12
C VAL A 404 -7.24 -13.40 7.97
N PRO A 405 -6.50 -13.54 9.08
CA PRO A 405 -5.03 -13.49 9.07
C PRO A 405 -4.40 -14.68 8.34
N ASN A 406 -3.29 -14.41 7.63
CA ASN A 406 -2.49 -15.34 6.83
C ASN A 406 -3.12 -15.87 5.53
N PHE A 407 -4.33 -15.41 5.19
CA PHE A 407 -5.02 -15.80 3.97
C PHE A 407 -5.11 -14.64 2.96
N VAL A 408 -5.26 -14.97 1.69
CA VAL A 408 -5.41 -14.01 0.59
C VAL A 408 -6.82 -14.11 0.06
N CYS A 409 -7.52 -12.98 0.01
CA CYS A 409 -8.82 -12.86 -0.63
C CYS A 409 -8.60 -12.73 -2.14
N SER A 410 -8.98 -13.75 -2.92
CA SER A 410 -8.81 -13.76 -4.37
C SER A 410 -9.92 -13.01 -5.10
N ASN A 411 -11.15 -13.05 -4.59
CA ASN A 411 -12.30 -12.43 -5.25
C ASN A 411 -13.40 -12.03 -4.26
N LEU A 412 -14.12 -10.95 -4.58
CA LEU A 412 -15.24 -10.42 -3.81
C LEU A 412 -16.49 -10.29 -4.68
N CYS A 413 -17.65 -10.57 -4.11
CA CYS A 413 -18.95 -10.40 -4.74
C CYS A 413 -19.98 -9.98 -3.68
N PHE A 414 -20.75 -8.91 -3.91
CA PHE A 414 -21.89 -8.58 -3.06
C PHE A 414 -23.09 -9.45 -3.43
N ALA A 415 -23.84 -9.91 -2.43
CA ALA A 415 -25.18 -10.46 -2.65
C ALA A 415 -26.15 -9.35 -3.10
N ARG A 416 -27.22 -9.71 -3.82
CA ARG A 416 -28.16 -8.75 -4.41
C ARG A 416 -28.98 -7.94 -3.40
N ASP A 417 -28.93 -8.32 -2.13
CA ASP A 417 -29.53 -7.59 -1.00
C ASP A 417 -28.63 -6.46 -0.46
N ASP A 418 -27.39 -6.35 -0.95
CA ASP A 418 -26.33 -5.47 -0.46
C ASP A 418 -26.01 -5.64 1.06
N GLN A 419 -26.48 -6.73 1.69
CA GLN A 419 -26.25 -7.05 3.11
C GLN A 419 -25.10 -8.03 3.33
N LEU A 420 -24.90 -8.96 2.39
CA LEU A 420 -23.82 -9.96 2.45
C LEU A 420 -22.71 -9.68 1.43
N LEU A 421 -21.47 -9.82 1.89
CA LEU A 421 -20.26 -9.80 1.07
C LEU A 421 -19.65 -11.21 1.03
N LEU A 422 -19.68 -11.82 -0.15
CA LEU A 422 -19.07 -13.12 -0.43
C LEU A 422 -17.59 -12.91 -0.79
N SER A 423 -16.74 -13.80 -0.27
CA SER A 423 -15.29 -13.72 -0.44
C SER A 423 -14.68 -15.10 -0.71
N ALA A 424 -13.86 -15.17 -1.76
CA ALA A 424 -13.10 -16.35 -2.17
C ALA A 424 -11.68 -16.29 -1.59
N TRP A 425 -11.19 -17.40 -1.02
CA TRP A 425 -9.91 -17.43 -0.32
C TRP A 425 -8.94 -18.48 -0.87
N ASN A 426 -7.65 -18.19 -0.72
CA ASN A 426 -6.56 -19.06 -1.16
C ASN A 426 -6.48 -20.42 -0.40
N ASP A 427 -7.18 -20.55 0.73
CA ASP A 427 -7.32 -21.79 1.51
C ASP A 427 -8.36 -22.78 0.94
N GLY A 428 -9.05 -22.42 -0.14
CA GLY A 428 -10.12 -23.25 -0.72
C GLY A 428 -11.46 -23.08 -0.01
N THR A 429 -11.63 -22.06 0.83
CA THR A 429 -12.90 -21.71 1.47
C THR A 429 -13.59 -20.51 0.80
N ILE A 430 -14.91 -20.43 0.98
CA ILE A 430 -15.72 -19.25 0.66
C ILE A 430 -16.35 -18.75 1.96
N LYS A 431 -16.23 -17.46 2.25
CA LYS A 431 -16.73 -16.85 3.50
C LYS A 431 -17.72 -15.73 3.15
N ALA A 432 -18.88 -15.73 3.79
CA ALA A 432 -19.90 -14.68 3.68
C ALA A 432 -19.85 -13.80 4.92
N PHE A 433 -19.75 -12.48 4.75
CA PHE A 433 -19.69 -11.52 5.85
C PHE A 433 -20.86 -10.53 5.77
N ALA A 434 -21.40 -10.13 6.92
CA ALA A 434 -22.37 -9.05 6.98
C ALA A 434 -21.67 -7.69 6.74
N VAL A 435 -22.22 -6.87 5.82
CA VAL A 435 -21.62 -5.59 5.40
C VAL A 435 -21.71 -4.52 6.50
N CYS A 436 -22.67 -4.65 7.43
CA CYS A 436 -22.92 -3.66 8.47
C CYS A 436 -21.87 -3.65 9.61
N ASP A 437 -21.35 -4.83 9.98
CA ASP A 437 -20.48 -5.01 11.15
C ASP A 437 -19.28 -5.95 10.92
N GLY A 438 -19.21 -6.62 9.76
CA GLY A 438 -18.13 -7.52 9.40
C GLY A 438 -18.21 -8.90 10.02
N GLN A 439 -19.31 -9.26 10.68
CA GLN A 439 -19.47 -10.58 11.26
C GLN A 439 -19.55 -11.67 10.18
N LEU A 440 -18.91 -12.81 10.44
CA LEU A 440 -19.00 -13.99 9.58
C LEU A 440 -20.41 -14.58 9.68
N TYR A 441 -21.09 -14.65 8.55
CA TYR A 441 -22.46 -15.17 8.43
C TYR A 441 -22.46 -16.68 8.16
N PHE A 442 -21.74 -17.14 7.13
CA PHE A 442 -21.43 -18.55 6.92
C PHE A 442 -20.05 -18.75 6.27
N ALA A 443 -19.53 -19.98 6.32
CA ALA A 443 -18.30 -20.37 5.62
C ALA A 443 -18.43 -21.77 4.99
N ILE A 444 -18.26 -21.84 3.67
CA ILE A 444 -18.19 -23.09 2.91
C ILE A 444 -16.74 -23.58 2.97
N HIS A 445 -16.50 -24.56 3.85
CA HIS A 445 -15.19 -25.18 4.03
C HIS A 445 -14.94 -26.24 2.94
N ASN A 446 -13.70 -26.35 2.46
CA ASN A 446 -13.33 -27.23 1.34
C ASN A 446 -14.18 -27.00 0.07
N ALA A 447 -14.55 -25.74 -0.19
CA ALA A 447 -15.28 -25.35 -1.39
C ALA A 447 -14.54 -25.77 -2.66
N HIS A 448 -13.21 -25.71 -2.67
CA HIS A 448 -12.33 -26.31 -3.68
C HIS A 448 -11.17 -27.08 -3.03
N THR A 449 -10.47 -27.92 -3.82
CA THR A 449 -9.28 -28.67 -3.34
C THR A 449 -8.00 -27.84 -3.32
N LYS A 450 -8.02 -26.71 -4.03
CA LYS A 450 -7.02 -25.65 -4.03
C LYS A 450 -7.73 -24.33 -3.70
N ALA A 451 -7.01 -23.21 -3.76
CA ALA A 451 -7.56 -21.86 -3.71
C ALA A 451 -8.85 -21.71 -4.55
N VAL A 452 -9.84 -21.00 -3.99
CA VAL A 452 -10.99 -20.49 -4.74
C VAL A 452 -10.53 -19.20 -5.41
N SER A 453 -10.53 -19.14 -6.73
CA SER A 453 -10.03 -17.99 -7.47
C SER A 453 -11.11 -16.93 -7.70
N THR A 454 -12.37 -17.33 -7.86
CA THR A 454 -13.48 -16.43 -8.22
C THR A 454 -14.82 -16.95 -7.73
N VAL A 455 -15.74 -16.03 -7.42
CA VAL A 455 -17.13 -16.32 -7.02
C VAL A 455 -18.10 -15.39 -7.74
N ALA A 456 -19.27 -15.90 -8.09
CA ALA A 456 -20.40 -15.13 -8.61
C ALA A 456 -21.69 -15.64 -7.95
N VAL A 457 -22.69 -14.77 -7.80
CA VAL A 457 -23.99 -15.12 -7.22
C VAL A 457 -25.09 -14.71 -8.19
N THR A 458 -26.12 -15.54 -8.33
CA THR A 458 -27.32 -15.19 -9.10
C THR A 458 -28.05 -14.02 -8.46
N SER A 459 -28.80 -13.29 -9.27
CA SER A 459 -29.48 -12.07 -8.83
C SER A 459 -30.62 -12.34 -7.83
N ASP A 460 -31.09 -13.57 -7.68
CA ASP A 460 -31.99 -13.99 -6.60
C ASP A 460 -31.28 -14.26 -5.25
N GLY A 461 -29.95 -14.30 -5.23
CA GLY A 461 -29.13 -14.62 -4.06
C GLY A 461 -29.12 -16.11 -3.65
N ALA A 462 -29.89 -16.97 -4.34
CA ALA A 462 -30.09 -18.37 -3.94
C ALA A 462 -29.03 -19.32 -4.50
N THR A 463 -28.36 -18.95 -5.59
CA THR A 463 -27.32 -19.79 -6.23
C THR A 463 -25.97 -19.08 -6.22
N LEU A 464 -24.99 -19.68 -5.54
CA LEU A 464 -23.59 -19.26 -5.59
C LEU A 464 -22.83 -20.18 -6.54
N ILE A 465 -21.95 -19.59 -7.34
CA ILE A 465 -21.09 -20.28 -8.28
C ILE A 465 -19.65 -19.94 -7.94
N SER A 466 -18.78 -20.96 -7.82
CA SER A 466 -17.38 -20.79 -7.47
C SER A 466 -16.45 -21.45 -8.47
N GLY A 467 -15.36 -20.76 -8.80
CA GLY A 467 -14.27 -21.24 -9.64
C GLY A 467 -13.03 -21.47 -8.79
N GLY A 468 -12.36 -22.61 -9.00
CA GLY A 468 -11.15 -22.97 -8.28
C GLY A 468 -9.90 -22.99 -9.16
N CYS A 469 -8.74 -22.88 -8.50
CA CYS A 469 -7.44 -23.22 -9.10
C CYS A 469 -7.28 -24.74 -9.38
N ASP A 470 -8.31 -25.55 -9.10
CA ASP A 470 -8.44 -26.95 -9.48
C ASP A 470 -9.21 -27.18 -10.80
N GLY A 471 -9.58 -26.11 -11.52
CA GLY A 471 -10.23 -26.16 -12.84
C GLY A 471 -11.70 -26.58 -12.79
N GLN A 472 -12.30 -26.59 -11.61
CA GLN A 472 -13.71 -26.96 -11.43
C GLN A 472 -14.55 -25.71 -11.24
N VAL A 473 -15.71 -25.64 -11.90
CA VAL A 473 -16.78 -24.71 -11.54
C VAL A 473 -17.77 -25.48 -10.66
N ARG A 474 -18.15 -24.93 -9.50
CA ARG A 474 -19.07 -25.57 -8.55
C ARG A 474 -20.28 -24.68 -8.32
N ILE A 475 -21.47 -25.28 -8.34
CA ILE A 475 -22.74 -24.58 -8.15
C ILE A 475 -23.31 -25.00 -6.80
N TRP A 476 -23.65 -24.03 -5.96
CA TRP A 476 -24.09 -24.17 -4.58
C TRP A 476 -25.47 -23.53 -4.39
N GLU A 477 -26.36 -24.26 -3.72
CA GLU A 477 -27.59 -23.69 -3.16
C GLU A 477 -27.23 -22.96 -1.86
N ILE A 478 -27.53 -21.67 -1.76
CA ILE A 478 -27.48 -20.91 -0.52
C ILE A 478 -28.90 -20.79 0.02
N LYS A 479 -29.08 -21.26 1.26
CA LYS A 479 -30.18 -20.88 2.15
C LYS A 479 -29.59 -20.40 3.47
N THR A 480 -30.39 -19.69 4.25
CA THR A 480 -30.04 -19.11 5.55
C THR A 480 -29.19 -20.06 6.41
N ASP A 481 -29.64 -21.31 6.55
CA ASP A 481 -29.00 -22.30 7.44
C ASP A 481 -28.22 -23.40 6.69
N VAL A 482 -28.28 -23.48 5.36
CA VAL A 482 -27.74 -24.60 4.58
C VAL A 482 -27.07 -24.12 3.30
N GLN A 483 -25.79 -24.49 3.13
CA GLN A 483 -25.06 -24.34 1.88
C GLN A 483 -24.81 -25.73 1.27
N ARG A 484 -25.43 -26.03 0.12
CA ARG A 484 -25.42 -27.38 -0.48
C ARG A 484 -24.82 -27.36 -1.88
N LEU A 485 -23.81 -28.20 -2.12
CA LEU A 485 -23.28 -28.42 -3.46
C LEU A 485 -24.34 -29.09 -4.35
N ILE A 486 -24.76 -28.41 -5.43
CA ILE A 486 -25.73 -28.91 -6.42
C ILE A 486 -24.99 -29.65 -7.55
N SER A 487 -23.90 -29.08 -8.07
CA SER A 487 -23.20 -29.61 -9.25
C SER A 487 -21.71 -29.25 -9.26
N VAL A 488 -20.92 -30.06 -9.96
CA VAL A 488 -19.50 -29.83 -10.25
C VAL A 488 -19.28 -29.98 -11.74
N LEU A 489 -18.92 -28.89 -12.40
CA LEU A 489 -18.66 -28.80 -13.83
C LEU A 489 -17.14 -28.87 -14.07
N LYS A 490 -16.69 -29.73 -15.00
CA LYS A 490 -15.29 -30.15 -15.12
C LYS A 490 -14.81 -30.19 -16.58
N GLU A 491 -14.78 -29.03 -17.23
CA GLU A 491 -14.25 -28.90 -18.61
C GLU A 491 -12.85 -28.27 -18.63
N HIS A 492 -12.57 -27.29 -17.74
CA HIS A 492 -11.27 -26.65 -17.66
C HIS A 492 -10.19 -27.59 -17.13
N ARG A 493 -8.98 -27.44 -17.69
CA ARG A 493 -7.75 -28.11 -17.29
C ARG A 493 -6.85 -27.20 -16.45
N GLY A 494 -7.01 -25.88 -16.59
CA GLY A 494 -6.26 -24.86 -15.86
C GLY A 494 -7.07 -24.23 -14.72
N PRO A 495 -6.42 -23.44 -13.85
CA PRO A 495 -7.10 -22.51 -12.95
C PRO A 495 -8.14 -21.64 -13.67
N ILE A 496 -9.32 -21.51 -13.08
CA ILE A 496 -10.33 -20.53 -13.52
C ILE A 496 -9.89 -19.15 -13.05
N THR A 497 -9.97 -18.14 -13.92
CA THR A 497 -9.52 -16.77 -13.64
C THR A 497 -10.68 -15.83 -13.30
N SER A 498 -11.82 -15.97 -13.98
CA SER A 498 -13.03 -15.18 -13.70
C SER A 498 -14.31 -15.99 -13.91
N LEU A 499 -15.38 -15.52 -13.28
CA LEU A 499 -16.76 -15.94 -13.50
C LEU A 499 -17.62 -14.69 -13.72
N HIS A 500 -18.53 -14.74 -14.69
CA HIS A 500 -19.56 -13.73 -14.86
C HIS A 500 -20.90 -14.38 -15.22
N ILE A 501 -21.96 -13.95 -14.55
CA ILE A 501 -23.33 -14.42 -14.78
C ILE A 501 -24.03 -13.42 -15.72
N SER A 502 -24.85 -13.91 -16.64
CA SER A 502 -25.67 -13.09 -17.53
C SER A 502 -26.81 -12.40 -16.76
N ARG A 503 -27.30 -11.26 -17.25
CA ARG A 503 -28.29 -10.43 -16.52
C ARG A 503 -29.65 -11.11 -16.27
N ASN A 504 -29.94 -12.20 -16.98
CA ASN A 504 -31.12 -13.05 -16.82
C ASN A 504 -30.91 -14.24 -15.84
N ASP A 505 -29.73 -14.40 -15.23
CA ASP A 505 -29.34 -15.53 -14.36
C ASP A 505 -29.41 -16.93 -15.04
N GLU A 506 -29.53 -17.00 -16.37
CA GLU A 506 -29.61 -18.27 -17.10
C GLU A 506 -28.24 -18.83 -17.50
N ASP A 507 -27.29 -17.94 -17.81
CA ASP A 507 -25.98 -18.27 -18.37
C ASP A 507 -24.82 -17.79 -17.51
N LEU A 508 -23.76 -18.57 -17.52
CA LEU A 508 -22.50 -18.30 -16.84
C LEU A 508 -21.36 -18.42 -17.85
N ILE A 509 -20.41 -17.48 -17.83
CA ILE A 509 -19.12 -17.68 -18.46
C ILE A 509 -18.03 -17.88 -17.41
N SER A 510 -17.15 -18.87 -17.64
CA SER A 510 -15.91 -19.07 -16.89
C SER A 510 -14.71 -18.94 -17.82
N SER A 511 -13.72 -18.14 -17.43
CA SER A 511 -12.43 -18.02 -18.14
C SER A 511 -11.34 -18.82 -17.44
N SER A 512 -10.35 -19.32 -18.18
CA SER A 512 -9.24 -20.10 -17.60
C SER A 512 -7.89 -19.82 -18.24
N THR A 513 -6.81 -20.07 -17.48
CA THR A 513 -5.43 -20.03 -17.98
C THR A 513 -5.07 -21.21 -18.89
N ASP A 514 -6.00 -22.13 -19.19
CA ASP A 514 -5.80 -23.17 -20.20
C ASP A 514 -6.09 -22.71 -21.65
N GLY A 515 -6.51 -21.46 -21.83
CA GLY A 515 -6.85 -20.89 -23.13
C GLY A 515 -8.25 -21.21 -23.61
N THR A 516 -9.14 -21.59 -22.68
CA THR A 516 -10.57 -21.71 -22.93
C THR A 516 -11.39 -20.77 -22.06
N CYS A 517 -12.50 -20.27 -22.62
CA CYS A 517 -13.65 -19.79 -21.87
C CYS A 517 -14.81 -20.74 -22.14
N VAL A 518 -15.63 -21.07 -21.14
CA VAL A 518 -16.77 -21.97 -21.29
C VAL A 518 -18.05 -21.24 -20.90
N VAL A 519 -19.06 -21.31 -21.77
CA VAL A 519 -20.43 -20.83 -21.50
C VAL A 519 -21.25 -22.00 -20.98
N TRP A 520 -21.92 -21.80 -19.85
CA TRP A 520 -22.70 -22.81 -19.15
C TRP A 520 -24.13 -22.35 -18.95
N ASP A 521 -25.07 -23.27 -19.14
CA ASP A 521 -26.46 -23.13 -18.71
C ASP A 521 -26.53 -23.40 -17.20
N ILE A 522 -26.88 -22.39 -16.40
CA ILE A 522 -26.93 -22.49 -14.93
C ILE A 522 -28.08 -23.41 -14.48
N ILE A 523 -29.20 -23.39 -15.20
CA ILE A 523 -30.44 -24.11 -14.86
C ILE A 523 -30.27 -25.61 -15.16
N ARG A 524 -29.86 -25.92 -16.40
CA ARG A 524 -29.61 -27.28 -16.87
C ARG A 524 -28.29 -27.85 -16.36
N ARG A 525 -27.36 -26.99 -15.92
CA ARG A 525 -26.04 -27.35 -15.37
C ARG A 525 -25.16 -28.10 -16.38
N VAL A 526 -25.17 -27.62 -17.62
CA VAL A 526 -24.41 -28.19 -18.75
C VAL A 526 -23.63 -27.11 -19.49
N ARG A 527 -22.55 -27.49 -20.17
CA ARG A 527 -21.85 -26.59 -21.11
C ARG A 527 -22.75 -26.33 -22.32
N LYS A 528 -22.86 -25.08 -22.76
CA LYS A 528 -23.44 -24.70 -24.05
C LYS A 528 -22.34 -24.66 -25.12
N HIS A 529 -21.33 -23.81 -24.92
CA HIS A 529 -20.27 -23.55 -25.89
C HIS A 529 -18.89 -23.43 -25.21
N ILE A 530 -17.83 -23.55 -26.00
CA ILE A 530 -16.44 -23.33 -25.57
C ILE A 530 -15.79 -22.37 -26.56
N LEU A 531 -15.31 -21.24 -26.06
CA LEU A 531 -14.46 -20.31 -26.79
C LEU A 531 -13.00 -20.72 -26.57
N MET A 532 -12.21 -20.74 -27.64
CA MET A 532 -10.80 -21.13 -27.59
C MET A 532 -9.92 -20.03 -28.18
N GLY A 533 -8.81 -19.73 -27.53
CA GLY A 533 -7.84 -18.74 -28.00
C GLY A 533 -6.41 -19.13 -27.62
N ASN A 534 -5.43 -18.64 -28.37
CA ASN A 534 -4.01 -18.88 -28.12
C ASN A 534 -3.46 -17.92 -27.04
N THR A 535 -4.16 -17.81 -25.92
CA THR A 535 -3.91 -16.86 -24.82
C THR A 535 -4.35 -17.47 -23.50
N MET A 536 -3.81 -17.02 -22.36
CA MET A 536 -4.47 -17.26 -21.07
C MET A 536 -5.53 -16.18 -20.88
N PHE A 537 -6.80 -16.59 -20.82
CA PHE A 537 -7.89 -15.64 -20.58
C PHE A 537 -7.87 -15.21 -19.11
N MET A 538 -7.76 -13.90 -18.87
CA MET A 538 -7.67 -13.31 -17.54
C MET A 538 -9.04 -12.91 -17.00
N MET A 539 -9.91 -12.36 -17.86
CA MET A 539 -11.33 -12.18 -17.53
C MET A 539 -12.22 -12.30 -18.77
N ALA A 540 -13.47 -12.74 -18.55
CA ALA A 540 -14.53 -12.76 -19.53
C ALA A 540 -15.82 -12.17 -18.92
N GLN A 541 -16.57 -11.38 -19.69
CA GLN A 541 -17.78 -10.70 -19.23
C GLN A 541 -18.85 -10.70 -20.32
N PHE A 542 -20.11 -10.96 -19.94
CA PHE A 542 -21.26 -10.73 -20.80
C PHE A 542 -21.56 -9.23 -20.91
N THR A 543 -21.97 -8.79 -22.10
CA THR A 543 -22.57 -7.47 -22.29
C THR A 543 -23.91 -7.33 -21.53
N PRO A 544 -24.35 -6.11 -21.18
CA PRO A 544 -25.59 -5.91 -20.41
C PRO A 544 -26.89 -6.38 -21.10
N ASP A 545 -26.85 -6.62 -22.41
CA ASP A 545 -27.91 -7.23 -23.23
C ASP A 545 -27.81 -8.76 -23.36
N GLY A 546 -26.67 -9.35 -22.97
CA GLY A 546 -26.38 -10.79 -23.06
C GLY A 546 -26.03 -11.29 -24.46
N ILE A 547 -25.99 -10.44 -25.48
CA ILE A 547 -25.79 -10.84 -26.88
C ILE A 547 -24.31 -11.20 -27.14
N GLN A 548 -23.38 -10.47 -26.52
CA GLN A 548 -21.95 -10.62 -26.75
C GLN A 548 -21.15 -10.83 -25.47
N ILE A 549 -19.92 -11.30 -25.65
CA ILE A 549 -18.95 -11.56 -24.59
C ILE A 549 -17.67 -10.78 -24.92
N LEU A 550 -17.19 -9.99 -23.97
CA LEU A 550 -15.82 -9.46 -23.99
C LEU A 550 -14.89 -10.43 -23.25
N THR A 551 -13.71 -10.66 -23.82
CA THR A 551 -12.62 -11.41 -23.19
C THR A 551 -11.32 -10.62 -23.28
N CYS A 552 -10.46 -10.74 -22.26
CA CYS A 552 -9.11 -10.18 -22.26
C CYS A 552 -8.08 -11.19 -21.75
N GLY A 553 -6.82 -11.06 -22.16
CA GLY A 553 -5.80 -12.07 -21.87
C GLY A 553 -4.34 -11.63 -21.97
N THR A 554 -3.46 -12.64 -21.88
CA THR A 554 -1.99 -12.49 -21.92
C THR A 554 -1.42 -12.14 -23.29
N ASP A 555 -2.18 -12.39 -24.36
CA ASP A 555 -1.92 -11.93 -25.73
C ASP A 555 -2.07 -10.41 -25.90
N ARG A 556 -2.54 -9.71 -24.84
CA ARG A 556 -2.69 -8.25 -24.73
C ARG A 556 -3.86 -7.69 -25.56
N LYS A 557 -4.72 -8.58 -26.05
CA LYS A 557 -5.87 -8.25 -26.89
C LYS A 557 -7.17 -8.26 -26.09
N ILE A 558 -8.18 -7.62 -26.68
CA ILE A 558 -9.57 -7.68 -26.25
C ILE A 558 -10.36 -8.28 -27.41
N ALA A 559 -11.07 -9.37 -27.17
CA ALA A 559 -11.84 -10.09 -28.19
C ALA A 559 -13.34 -10.09 -27.85
N TYR A 560 -14.14 -9.77 -28.86
CA TYR A 560 -15.60 -9.71 -28.85
C TYR A 560 -16.13 -11.00 -29.49
N TRP A 561 -17.00 -11.71 -28.77
CA TRP A 561 -17.57 -12.96 -29.21
C TRP A 561 -19.09 -12.91 -29.18
N GLU A 562 -19.75 -13.57 -30.12
CA GLU A 562 -21.21 -13.70 -30.15
C GLU A 562 -21.64 -14.84 -29.20
N THR A 563 -22.59 -14.61 -28.30
CA THR A 563 -22.97 -15.60 -27.27
C THR A 563 -23.65 -16.84 -27.86
N LEU A 564 -24.35 -16.70 -28.99
CA LEU A 564 -25.18 -17.75 -29.60
C LEU A 564 -24.40 -18.88 -30.28
N ASP A 565 -23.28 -18.56 -30.94
CA ASP A 565 -22.45 -19.53 -31.67
C ASP A 565 -20.98 -19.51 -31.25
N CYS A 566 -20.57 -18.54 -30.41
CA CYS A 566 -19.18 -18.29 -30.01
C CYS A 566 -18.24 -17.98 -31.18
N SER A 567 -18.77 -17.36 -32.25
CA SER A 567 -17.96 -16.76 -33.30
C SER A 567 -17.23 -15.50 -32.81
N LEU A 568 -16.02 -15.27 -33.34
CA LEU A 568 -15.23 -14.07 -33.07
C LEU A 568 -15.73 -12.93 -33.97
N VAL A 569 -16.30 -11.89 -33.35
CA VAL A 569 -16.86 -10.72 -34.05
C VAL A 569 -15.80 -9.67 -34.34
N ARG A 570 -14.95 -9.38 -33.34
CA ARG A 570 -13.88 -8.36 -33.43
C ARG A 570 -12.75 -8.72 -32.47
N GLU A 571 -11.52 -8.36 -32.85
CA GLU A 571 -10.34 -8.46 -32.01
C GLU A 571 -9.57 -7.12 -32.09
N ILE A 572 -9.18 -6.55 -30.95
CA ILE A 572 -8.45 -5.28 -30.85
C ILE A 572 -7.23 -5.40 -29.94
N GLU A 573 -6.20 -4.59 -30.16
CA GLU A 573 -5.00 -4.55 -29.30
C GLU A 573 -5.23 -3.64 -28.10
N GLY A 574 -5.36 -4.25 -26.91
CA GLY A 574 -5.65 -3.53 -25.66
C GLY A 574 -4.43 -2.82 -25.08
N SER A 575 -3.25 -3.46 -25.15
CA SER A 575 -1.97 -2.87 -24.75
C SER A 575 -0.82 -3.34 -25.63
N ASN A 576 0.08 -2.40 -25.94
CA ASN A 576 1.25 -2.64 -26.78
C ASN A 576 2.37 -3.40 -26.00
N VAL A 577 2.34 -3.37 -24.66
CA VAL A 577 3.44 -3.82 -23.80
C VAL A 577 2.99 -4.88 -22.79
N GLY A 578 1.89 -4.65 -22.09
CA GLY A 578 1.43 -5.44 -20.94
C GLY A 578 0.23 -6.34 -21.25
N THR A 579 0.07 -7.41 -20.46
CA THR A 579 -1.15 -8.24 -20.50
C THR A 579 -2.35 -7.44 -20.02
N VAL A 580 -3.54 -7.70 -20.57
CA VAL A 580 -4.79 -7.08 -20.12
C VAL A 580 -5.43 -8.02 -19.09
N ASN A 581 -5.41 -7.61 -17.83
CA ASN A 581 -5.79 -8.48 -16.71
C ASN A 581 -7.27 -8.39 -16.36
N CYS A 582 -7.88 -7.24 -16.61
CA CYS A 582 -9.25 -6.96 -16.23
C CYS A 582 -9.96 -6.09 -17.26
N VAL A 583 -11.24 -6.40 -17.45
CA VAL A 583 -12.24 -5.66 -18.23
C VAL A 583 -13.50 -5.48 -17.38
N ASP A 584 -14.15 -4.32 -17.44
CA ASP A 584 -15.48 -4.14 -16.90
C ASP A 584 -16.33 -3.28 -17.83
N ILE A 585 -17.57 -3.70 -18.11
CA ILE A 585 -18.50 -2.96 -18.96
C ILE A 585 -19.35 -2.03 -18.09
N GLY A 586 -19.51 -0.78 -18.53
CA GLY A 586 -20.30 0.23 -17.84
C GLY A 586 -21.79 -0.15 -17.78
N PRO A 587 -22.54 0.38 -16.78
CA PRO A 587 -23.98 0.11 -16.66
C PRO A 587 -24.81 0.67 -17.83
N ASP A 588 -24.22 1.53 -18.67
CA ASP A 588 -24.81 2.03 -19.92
C ASP A 588 -24.64 1.06 -21.10
N GLY A 589 -23.75 0.06 -21.00
CA GLY A 589 -23.38 -0.85 -22.08
C GLY A 589 -22.58 -0.23 -23.23
N ARG A 590 -22.31 1.09 -23.19
CA ARG A 590 -21.66 1.81 -24.29
C ARG A 590 -20.16 1.93 -24.14
N HIS A 591 -19.66 1.81 -22.92
CA HIS A 591 -18.24 1.91 -22.64
C HIS A 591 -17.76 0.75 -21.79
N PHE A 592 -16.48 0.43 -21.93
CA PHE A 592 -15.82 -0.53 -21.05
C PHE A 592 -14.43 -0.04 -20.65
N ILE A 593 -14.00 -0.42 -19.45
CA ILE A 593 -12.69 -0.10 -18.89
C ILE A 593 -11.80 -1.33 -18.96
N THR A 594 -10.52 -1.14 -19.26
CA THR A 594 -9.50 -2.19 -19.17
C THR A 594 -8.31 -1.76 -18.32
N GLY A 595 -7.73 -2.71 -17.59
CA GLY A 595 -6.49 -2.52 -16.81
C GLY A 595 -5.39 -3.50 -17.25
N SER A 596 -4.15 -3.01 -17.31
CA SER A 596 -3.01 -3.69 -17.91
C SER A 596 -1.77 -3.76 -17.00
N ASN A 597 -0.85 -4.68 -17.31
CA ASN A 597 0.47 -4.75 -16.68
C ASN A 597 1.36 -3.52 -16.93
N ASP A 598 1.08 -2.72 -17.95
CA ASP A 598 1.80 -1.47 -18.27
C ASP A 598 1.44 -0.30 -17.34
N CYS A 599 0.69 -0.56 -16.26
CA CYS A 599 0.15 0.42 -15.30
C CYS A 599 -0.87 1.40 -15.92
N THR A 600 -1.32 1.17 -17.16
CA THR A 600 -2.35 2.00 -17.80
C THR A 600 -3.75 1.47 -17.54
N VAL A 601 -4.68 2.42 -17.51
CA VAL A 601 -6.12 2.21 -17.53
C VAL A 601 -6.65 2.83 -18.83
N LYS A 602 -7.46 2.11 -19.59
CA LYS A 602 -8.07 2.64 -20.82
C LYS A 602 -9.58 2.50 -20.77
N ILE A 603 -10.29 3.54 -21.22
CA ILE A 603 -11.74 3.49 -21.46
C ILE A 603 -11.98 3.48 -22.95
N TRP A 604 -12.79 2.52 -23.38
CA TRP A 604 -13.13 2.26 -24.78
C TRP A 604 -14.61 2.52 -24.99
N GLU A 605 -14.98 2.99 -26.18
CA GLU A 605 -16.36 2.94 -26.65
C GLU A 605 -16.63 1.57 -27.27
N TYR A 606 -17.77 0.96 -26.96
CA TYR A 606 -18.07 -0.43 -27.28
C TYR A 606 -18.26 -0.68 -28.78
N GLU A 607 -19.05 0.18 -29.45
CA GLU A 607 -19.45 0.02 -30.85
C GLU A 607 -18.29 0.30 -31.83
N SER A 608 -17.55 1.39 -31.61
CA SER A 608 -16.38 1.80 -32.41
C SER A 608 -15.12 0.99 -32.07
N ALA A 609 -14.98 0.57 -30.81
CA ALA A 609 -13.71 0.11 -30.21
C ALA A 609 -12.59 1.18 -30.19
N ASP A 610 -12.95 2.46 -30.26
CA ASP A 610 -12.00 3.56 -30.10
C ASP A 610 -11.69 3.84 -28.62
N ILE A 611 -10.45 4.26 -28.33
CA ILE A 611 -10.03 4.69 -26.99
C ILE A 611 -10.55 6.11 -26.76
N THR A 612 -11.43 6.27 -25.77
CA THR A 612 -11.95 7.58 -25.35
C THR A 612 -11.05 8.25 -24.32
N HIS A 613 -10.53 7.48 -23.35
CA HIS A 613 -9.71 8.01 -22.25
C HIS A 613 -8.55 7.08 -21.85
N ILE A 614 -7.44 7.65 -21.39
CA ILE A 614 -6.28 6.94 -20.84
C ILE A 614 -5.94 7.50 -19.45
N GLY A 615 -5.68 6.62 -18.48
CA GLY A 615 -5.24 6.96 -17.13
C GLY A 615 -3.88 6.33 -16.80
N MET A 616 -2.94 7.15 -16.32
CA MET A 616 -1.54 6.74 -16.01
C MET A 616 -1.13 7.01 -14.54
N SER A 617 -2.05 6.81 -13.59
CA SER A 617 -1.82 7.09 -12.16
C SER A 617 -1.09 5.96 -11.42
N HIS A 618 -1.46 4.69 -11.67
CA HIS A 618 -0.91 3.51 -10.97
C HIS A 618 0.61 3.39 -11.08
N ALA A 619 1.23 2.86 -10.02
CA ALA A 619 2.68 2.61 -9.96
C ALA A 619 3.05 1.12 -10.00
N ALA A 620 2.06 0.24 -10.18
CA ALA A 620 2.25 -1.16 -10.51
C ALA A 620 1.09 -1.69 -11.38
N ILE A 621 1.19 -2.97 -11.71
CA ILE A 621 0.22 -3.73 -12.52
C ILE A 621 -1.22 -3.48 -12.02
N VAL A 622 -2.11 -3.11 -12.93
CA VAL A 622 -3.55 -3.02 -12.63
C VAL A 622 -4.12 -4.44 -12.55
N THR A 623 -4.69 -4.79 -11.40
CA THR A 623 -5.20 -6.14 -11.08
C THR A 623 -6.71 -6.26 -11.22
N GLY A 624 -7.43 -5.14 -11.19
CA GLY A 624 -8.88 -5.11 -11.28
C GLY A 624 -9.43 -3.72 -11.57
N CYS A 625 -10.62 -3.69 -12.18
CA CYS A 625 -11.38 -2.49 -12.47
C CYS A 625 -12.88 -2.76 -12.27
N LYS A 626 -13.62 -1.75 -11.77
CA LYS A 626 -15.09 -1.76 -11.74
C LYS A 626 -15.65 -0.35 -11.97
N PHE A 627 -16.74 -0.25 -12.74
CA PHE A 627 -17.63 0.91 -12.74
C PHE A 627 -18.41 1.01 -11.42
N SER A 628 -18.71 2.23 -10.99
CA SER A 628 -19.77 2.45 -10.00
C SER A 628 -21.14 2.18 -10.63
N PRO A 629 -22.12 1.64 -9.88
CA PRO A 629 -23.47 1.37 -10.40
C PRO A 629 -24.19 2.59 -11.01
N ASP A 630 -23.85 3.80 -10.58
CA ASP A 630 -24.39 5.05 -11.15
C ASP A 630 -23.70 5.52 -12.45
N GLY A 631 -22.66 4.83 -12.90
CA GLY A 631 -21.92 5.14 -14.12
C GLY A 631 -21.13 6.46 -14.07
N LYS A 632 -20.89 7.04 -12.89
CA LYS A 632 -20.23 8.36 -12.73
C LYS A 632 -18.77 8.28 -12.27
N ARG A 633 -18.33 7.11 -11.84
CA ARG A 633 -17.00 6.88 -11.26
C ARG A 633 -16.49 5.51 -11.65
N LEU A 634 -15.17 5.38 -11.58
CA LEU A 634 -14.45 4.13 -11.80
C LEU A 634 -13.56 3.88 -10.60
N VAL A 635 -13.41 2.62 -10.20
CA VAL A 635 -12.39 2.21 -9.24
C VAL A 635 -11.47 1.21 -9.91
N THR A 636 -10.18 1.48 -9.88
CA THR A 636 -9.15 0.53 -10.33
C THR A 636 -8.14 0.27 -9.22
N ILE A 637 -7.66 -0.96 -9.17
CA ILE A 637 -6.82 -1.48 -8.09
C ILE A 637 -5.51 -2.06 -8.66
N SER A 638 -4.45 -2.03 -7.86
CA SER A 638 -3.10 -2.36 -8.31
C SER A 638 -2.35 -3.31 -7.37
N ALA A 639 -1.33 -3.96 -7.93
CA ALA A 639 -0.44 -4.90 -7.25
C ALA A 639 0.44 -4.28 -6.14
N ASP A 640 0.60 -2.95 -6.13
CA ASP A 640 1.28 -2.18 -5.08
C ASP A 640 0.38 -1.88 -3.86
N GLY A 641 -0.91 -2.21 -3.92
CA GLY A 641 -1.88 -1.91 -2.87
C GLY A 641 -2.66 -0.60 -3.09
N ALA A 642 -2.37 0.14 -4.16
CA ALA A 642 -3.06 1.39 -4.48
C ALA A 642 -4.48 1.14 -5.01
N ILE A 643 -5.41 2.00 -4.60
CA ILE A 643 -6.77 2.10 -5.13
C ILE A 643 -6.92 3.50 -5.73
N VAL A 644 -7.32 3.58 -7.00
CA VAL A 644 -7.56 4.85 -7.70
C VAL A 644 -9.03 4.97 -8.06
N ILE A 645 -9.60 6.13 -7.73
CA ILE A 645 -10.97 6.54 -8.01
C ILE A 645 -10.93 7.62 -9.09
N TRP A 646 -11.56 7.35 -10.23
CA TRP A 646 -11.57 8.27 -11.37
C TRP A 646 -12.92 8.94 -11.55
N ARG A 647 -12.91 10.15 -12.15
CA ARG A 647 -14.11 10.76 -12.71
C ARG A 647 -14.46 10.06 -14.01
N TYR A 648 -15.74 9.83 -14.24
CA TYR A 648 -16.22 9.41 -15.55
C TYR A 648 -17.60 10.04 -15.81
N SER A 649 -17.67 10.90 -16.83
CA SER A 649 -18.87 11.67 -17.18
C SER A 649 -19.33 11.30 -18.60
N PRO A 650 -20.29 10.37 -18.78
CA PRO A 650 -20.82 10.04 -20.11
C PRO A 650 -21.37 11.26 -20.89
N SER A 651 -21.77 12.31 -20.17
CA SER A 651 -22.42 13.50 -20.74
C SER A 651 -21.45 14.52 -21.36
N GLU A 652 -20.18 14.55 -20.97
CA GLU A 652 -19.20 15.50 -21.56
C GLU A 652 -18.88 15.13 -23.02
N VAL A 653 -18.85 13.83 -23.32
CA VAL A 653 -18.72 13.27 -24.68
C VAL A 653 -19.83 13.78 -25.62
N LEU A 654 -21.06 13.93 -25.11
CA LEU A 654 -22.24 14.32 -25.90
C LEU A 654 -22.41 15.84 -26.08
N ALA A 655 -21.86 16.65 -25.17
CA ALA A 655 -21.91 18.11 -25.27
C ALA A 655 -20.99 18.61 -26.39
N GLU A 656 -19.81 18.01 -26.52
CA GLU A 656 -18.77 18.47 -27.43
C GLU A 656 -18.92 17.93 -28.86
N ALA A 657 -19.36 16.68 -29.03
CA ALA A 657 -19.75 16.14 -30.34
C ALA A 657 -20.81 17.02 -31.04
N ARG A 658 -21.73 17.62 -30.26
CA ARG A 658 -22.75 18.56 -30.76
C ARG A 658 -22.23 19.97 -31.07
N THR A 659 -21.03 20.34 -30.63
CA THR A 659 -20.37 21.59 -31.06
C THR A 659 -19.46 21.37 -32.26
N GLU A 660 -18.84 20.20 -32.44
CA GLU A 660 -18.09 19.90 -33.67
C GLU A 660 -19.02 19.77 -34.90
N GLU A 661 -20.22 19.19 -34.74
CA GLU A 661 -21.26 19.20 -35.79
C GLU A 661 -21.87 20.59 -36.08
N ARG A 662 -21.44 21.66 -35.38
CA ARG A 662 -21.97 23.03 -35.51
C ARG A 662 -20.93 24.08 -35.88
N ALA A 663 -19.94 23.72 -36.70
CA ALA A 663 -19.15 24.71 -37.44
C ALA A 663 -19.92 25.17 -38.71
N PRO A 664 -20.28 26.46 -38.86
CA PRO A 664 -21.02 26.92 -40.04
C PRO A 664 -20.09 27.17 -41.23
N ASP A 665 -20.47 26.60 -42.38
CA ASP A 665 -19.76 26.76 -43.64
C ASP A 665 -19.88 28.21 -44.16
N SER A 666 -18.80 28.98 -44.05
CA SER A 666 -18.84 30.46 -44.15
C SER A 666 -18.31 31.01 -45.48
N ARG A 667 -18.94 30.62 -46.60
CA ARG A 667 -18.73 31.27 -47.91
C ARG A 667 -20.00 31.34 -48.77
N LEU A 668 -20.73 32.47 -48.69
CA LEU A 668 -21.07 33.33 -49.84
C LEU A 668 -21.98 34.54 -49.50
N ARG A 669 -21.36 35.74 -49.56
CA ARG A 669 -21.87 37.03 -50.08
C ARG A 669 -23.28 37.59 -49.72
N ARG A 670 -23.19 38.68 -48.94
CA ARG A 670 -23.61 40.09 -49.25
C ARG A 670 -25.10 40.50 -49.30
N THR A 671 -25.36 41.58 -48.54
CA THR A 671 -26.34 42.69 -48.74
C THR A 671 -27.84 42.29 -48.74
N SER A 672 -28.68 42.79 -47.82
CA SER A 672 -28.91 44.22 -47.57
C SER A 672 -29.62 44.54 -46.23
N SER A 673 -29.15 45.60 -45.55
CA SER A 673 -29.92 46.69 -44.91
C SER A 673 -31.21 46.41 -44.08
N LEU A 674 -31.20 46.76 -42.79
CA LEU A 674 -31.67 48.08 -42.28
C LEU A 674 -31.54 48.19 -40.73
N CYS A 675 -31.06 49.37 -40.31
CA CYS A 675 -31.29 50.10 -39.05
C CYS A 675 -31.07 49.47 -37.65
N ASN A 676 -30.03 50.02 -37.02
CA ASN A 676 -29.67 50.10 -35.59
C ASN A 676 -30.78 50.01 -34.53
N GLU A 677 -30.44 49.27 -33.48
CA GLU A 677 -30.39 49.71 -32.06
C GLU A 677 -30.96 51.09 -31.70
N GLU A 678 -31.83 51.13 -30.68
CA GLU A 678 -31.67 52.08 -29.57
C GLU A 678 -32.34 51.62 -28.27
N CYS A 679 -31.67 51.93 -27.15
CA CYS A 679 -32.13 52.06 -25.76
C CYS A 679 -32.67 50.85 -24.96
N ASN A 680 -31.84 50.51 -23.97
CA ASN A 680 -32.16 49.95 -22.66
C ASN A 680 -33.42 50.52 -21.97
N GLU A 681 -33.95 49.68 -21.07
CA GLU A 681 -34.68 50.01 -19.84
C GLU A 681 -35.92 50.91 -19.94
N LEU A 682 -37.10 50.31 -19.78
CA LEU A 682 -38.16 50.92 -18.98
C LEU A 682 -39.09 49.88 -18.35
N SER A 683 -39.05 49.83 -17.01
CA SER A 683 -39.99 49.11 -16.16
C SER A 683 -41.23 49.98 -15.88
N SER A 684 -42.40 49.35 -15.88
CA SER A 684 -43.67 49.81 -15.25
C SER A 684 -44.39 51.08 -15.76
N GLN A 685 -45.72 50.96 -15.91
CA GLN A 685 -46.69 52.05 -15.73
C GLN A 685 -47.94 51.56 -14.97
N ILE A 686 -48.62 52.52 -14.32
CA ILE A 686 -49.56 52.41 -13.18
C ILE A 686 -50.59 53.57 -13.36
N ALA A 687 -51.88 53.57 -12.96
CA ALA A 687 -52.68 52.82 -11.97
C ALA A 687 -54.19 52.83 -12.35
N GLU A 688 -55.07 52.21 -11.54
CA GLU A 688 -56.25 52.93 -10.98
C GLU A 688 -56.83 52.27 -9.69
N VAL A 689 -56.78 53.01 -8.56
CA VAL A 689 -57.86 53.42 -7.62
C VAL A 689 -59.05 52.42 -7.35
N ALA A 690 -59.56 52.10 -6.14
CA ALA A 690 -59.47 52.70 -4.78
C ALA A 690 -59.85 51.74 -3.59
N GLU A 691 -59.68 52.27 -2.35
CA GLU A 691 -60.34 51.93 -1.05
C GLU A 691 -60.06 50.61 -0.29
N GLY A 692 -60.02 50.66 1.07
CA GLY A 692 -60.16 49.42 1.86
C GLY A 692 -59.80 49.28 3.37
N THR A 693 -59.13 50.23 4.06
CA THR A 693 -58.93 50.29 5.56
C THR A 693 -58.27 49.14 6.39
N LYS A 694 -57.25 49.52 7.20
CA LYS A 694 -56.89 49.04 8.57
C LYS A 694 -56.38 47.58 8.77
N ALA A 695 -55.56 47.23 9.79
CA ALA A 695 -54.58 47.97 10.61
C ALA A 695 -53.71 46.98 11.45
N ASP A 696 -52.39 47.25 11.51
CA ASP A 696 -51.44 47.12 12.64
C ASP A 696 -51.17 45.80 13.45
N GLN A 697 -49.93 45.73 13.97
CA GLN A 697 -49.44 45.04 15.19
C GLN A 697 -49.13 43.50 15.28
N THR A 698 -47.81 43.23 15.33
CA THR A 698 -47.04 42.45 16.34
C THR A 698 -47.34 41.00 16.76
N ALA A 699 -46.22 40.22 16.77
CA ALA A 699 -45.77 39.27 17.81
C ALA A 699 -46.34 37.83 17.95
N ARG A 700 -45.38 36.88 17.89
CA ARG A 700 -45.20 35.62 18.66
C ARG A 700 -46.33 34.56 18.78
N SER A 701 -45.85 33.33 18.50
CA SER A 701 -46.10 32.05 19.18
C SER A 701 -47.41 31.26 18.99
N LEU A 702 -47.20 30.05 18.45
CA LEU A 702 -47.65 28.72 18.95
C LEU A 702 -49.13 28.29 18.89
N VAL A 703 -49.29 27.11 18.24
CA VAL A 703 -50.14 25.93 18.61
C VAL A 703 -51.52 25.72 17.93
N GLU A 704 -51.72 24.46 17.50
CA GLU A 704 -52.97 23.75 17.09
C GLU A 704 -53.73 24.25 15.84
N SER A 705 -54.53 23.45 15.11
CA SER A 705 -55.09 22.08 15.22
C SER A 705 -55.31 21.52 13.78
N ALA A 706 -55.12 20.25 13.40
CA ALA A 706 -55.63 18.94 13.82
C ALA A 706 -56.98 18.48 13.17
N SER A 707 -56.92 17.37 12.41
CA SER A 707 -58.01 16.42 12.13
C SER A 707 -57.36 15.06 11.79
N SER A 708 -57.41 14.02 12.64
CA SER A 708 -58.54 13.12 12.96
C SER A 708 -59.03 12.33 11.72
N CYS A 709 -59.10 10.99 11.71
CA CYS A 709 -59.68 10.11 12.74
C CYS A 709 -59.14 8.65 12.76
N ARG A 710 -58.95 8.12 13.99
CA ARG A 710 -59.49 6.84 14.54
C ARG A 710 -59.00 5.47 13.99
N SER A 711 -58.83 4.42 14.81
CA SER A 711 -59.00 4.28 16.28
C SER A 711 -58.47 2.94 16.86
N SER A 712 -57.99 2.99 18.12
CA SER A 712 -58.13 1.96 19.20
C SER A 712 -57.58 0.53 18.99
N ASN A 713 -56.98 -0.17 19.98
CA ASN A 713 -57.20 -0.06 21.44
C ASN A 713 -55.99 -0.50 22.31
N GLN A 714 -55.83 0.20 23.45
CA GLN A 714 -55.35 -0.21 24.80
C GLN A 714 -54.15 -1.21 24.96
N ARG A 715 -53.04 -0.88 25.66
CA ARG A 715 -52.83 -0.56 27.11
C ARG A 715 -53.06 -1.80 28.05
N GLN A 716 -52.30 -2.04 29.14
CA GLN A 716 -51.24 -1.27 29.80
C GLN A 716 -50.32 -2.14 30.69
N LEU A 717 -49.07 -1.67 30.89
CA LEU A 717 -48.16 -1.80 32.04
C LEU A 717 -48.64 -2.48 33.34
N SER A 718 -47.76 -3.25 34.01
CA SER A 718 -47.08 -2.79 35.26
C SER A 718 -46.14 -3.84 35.88
N VAL A 719 -45.29 -3.39 36.82
CA VAL A 719 -44.23 -4.16 37.50
C VAL A 719 -44.66 -4.50 38.93
N ALA A 720 -44.46 -5.75 39.37
CA ALA A 720 -44.25 -6.09 40.79
C ALA A 720 -43.55 -7.45 40.95
N SER A 721 -42.72 -7.56 41.98
CA SER A 721 -42.01 -8.78 42.40
C SER A 721 -42.82 -9.62 43.39
N ASP A 722 -42.68 -10.95 43.38
CA ASP A 722 -42.58 -11.68 44.66
C ASP A 722 -41.86 -13.05 44.57
N ARG A 723 -41.56 -13.61 45.75
CA ARG A 723 -40.62 -14.71 46.02
C ARG A 723 -41.21 -16.11 45.84
N SER A 724 -40.38 -17.07 45.41
CA SER A 724 -40.39 -18.46 45.89
C SER A 724 -39.03 -19.15 45.71
N LYS A 725 -38.83 -20.33 46.32
CA LYS A 725 -37.54 -20.97 46.60
C LYS A 725 -37.29 -22.25 45.77
N GLU A 726 -36.00 -22.62 45.67
CA GLU A 726 -35.45 -23.98 45.42
C GLU A 726 -35.69 -24.58 44.01
N SER A 727 -34.77 -25.32 43.35
CA SER A 727 -33.51 -25.94 43.81
C SER A 727 -32.43 -26.16 42.71
N LYS A 728 -31.15 -26.04 43.12
CA LYS A 728 -29.88 -26.62 42.62
C LYS A 728 -29.76 -27.33 41.23
N LYS A 729 -28.78 -26.86 40.42
CA LYS A 729 -27.47 -27.51 40.09
C LYS A 729 -26.72 -26.64 39.06
N GLU A 730 -25.65 -25.93 39.43
CA GLU A 730 -24.24 -26.39 39.39
C GLU A 730 -23.78 -26.98 38.04
N VAL A 731 -23.03 -26.19 37.26
CA VAL A 731 -21.59 -26.41 36.96
C VAL A 731 -20.98 -25.03 36.68
N ASN A 732 -19.80 -24.74 37.25
CA ASN A 732 -18.98 -23.63 36.76
C ASN A 732 -17.49 -24.02 36.77
N THR A 733 -16.80 -23.54 35.73
CA THR A 733 -15.36 -23.47 35.48
C THR A 733 -14.37 -23.84 36.61
N LEU A 734 -13.26 -24.48 36.24
CA LEU A 734 -11.93 -24.05 36.73
C LEU A 734 -10.76 -24.51 35.85
N LYS A 735 -9.66 -23.75 35.94
CA LYS A 735 -8.42 -23.88 35.17
C LYS A 735 -7.43 -24.84 35.82
N SER A 736 -6.46 -25.30 35.03
CA SER A 736 -5.33 -26.13 35.47
C SER A 736 -4.10 -25.33 35.92
N ALA A 737 -3.35 -25.87 36.89
CA ALA A 737 -1.93 -25.55 37.11
C ALA A 737 -1.17 -26.65 37.88
N SER A 738 -0.29 -27.36 37.17
CA SER A 738 0.97 -28.00 37.61
C SER A 738 1.11 -28.73 38.97
N SER A 739 1.63 -29.98 38.94
CA SER A 739 2.93 -30.28 39.57
C SER A 739 3.56 -31.63 39.14
N LYS A 740 4.88 -31.69 39.36
CA LYS A 740 5.95 -32.66 39.01
C LYS A 740 5.71 -34.17 39.31
N SER A 741 6.31 -35.03 38.45
CA SER A 741 7.47 -35.93 38.72
C SER A 741 7.38 -37.42 38.29
N SER A 742 8.22 -37.76 37.29
CA SER A 742 9.20 -38.89 37.22
C SER A 742 8.79 -40.38 37.09
N VAL A 743 9.61 -41.07 36.26
CA VAL A 743 9.91 -42.52 36.15
C VAL A 743 8.95 -43.39 35.30
N GLY A 744 9.52 -44.15 34.35
CA GLY A 744 8.94 -45.42 33.87
C GLY A 744 8.80 -45.61 32.34
N ALA A 745 9.83 -46.18 31.71
CA ALA A 745 9.71 -47.03 30.51
C ALA A 745 10.22 -48.45 30.90
N PRO A 746 10.09 -49.54 30.08
CA PRO A 746 9.59 -49.65 28.70
C PRO A 746 8.62 -50.84 28.45
N ASN A 747 8.24 -51.07 27.17
CA ASN A 747 8.00 -52.34 26.44
C ASN A 747 7.02 -52.09 25.27
N GLN A 748 7.36 -52.32 23.99
CA GLN A 748 7.55 -53.59 23.27
C GLN A 748 6.30 -54.50 23.19
N CYS A 749 5.69 -54.58 22.00
CA CYS A 749 5.65 -55.77 21.12
C CYS A 749 5.08 -55.36 19.74
N ARG A 750 5.63 -55.66 18.55
CA ARG A 750 6.19 -56.88 17.89
C ARG A 750 5.14 -57.79 17.22
N CYS A 751 5.07 -57.70 15.90
CA CYS A 751 5.07 -58.76 14.88
C CYS A 751 5.74 -58.12 13.64
N GLY A 752 6.69 -58.69 12.89
CA GLY A 752 7.08 -60.09 12.73
C GLY A 752 7.12 -60.36 11.22
N ASP A 753 8.16 -59.88 10.53
CA ASP A 753 9.33 -60.68 10.10
C ASP A 753 9.04 -61.69 8.97
N THR A 754 9.77 -61.61 7.85
CA THR A 754 10.70 -62.69 7.45
C THR A 754 11.58 -62.37 6.23
N LYS A 755 12.90 -62.44 6.46
CA LYS A 755 13.97 -62.99 5.57
C LYS A 755 14.33 -62.24 4.27
N SER A 756 15.60 -62.17 3.85
CA SER A 756 16.84 -62.75 4.44
C SER A 756 18.14 -62.13 3.88
N ASP A 757 19.14 -62.04 4.76
CA ASP A 757 20.59 -62.25 4.55
C ASP A 757 21.39 -61.38 3.54
N ARG A 758 22.39 -60.60 4.00
CA ARG A 758 23.86 -60.88 4.05
C ARG A 758 24.59 -60.72 2.70
N SER A 759 25.86 -60.30 2.60
CA SER A 759 26.78 -59.57 3.51
C SER A 759 28.09 -59.27 2.76
N SER A 760 28.90 -58.33 3.28
CA SER A 760 30.38 -58.30 3.25
C SER A 760 31.18 -58.10 1.93
N SER A 761 32.31 -57.37 2.09
CA SER A 761 33.51 -57.29 1.22
C SER A 761 33.34 -56.59 -0.15
N GLY A 762 34.39 -55.99 -0.77
CA GLY A 762 35.73 -55.72 -0.26
C GLY A 762 36.85 -55.85 -1.32
N ARG A 763 37.31 -54.70 -1.85
CA ARG A 763 38.60 -54.46 -2.56
C ARG A 763 38.87 -55.12 -3.96
N SER A 764 39.15 -54.24 -4.91
CA SER A 764 40.41 -54.13 -5.72
C SER A 764 40.47 -54.58 -7.20
N MET A 765 41.38 -53.88 -7.92
CA MET A 765 42.03 -54.20 -9.23
C MET A 765 41.17 -54.03 -10.52
N ASP A 766 41.68 -53.63 -11.70
CA ASP A 766 43.07 -53.27 -12.11
C ASP A 766 43.18 -52.49 -13.47
N LYS A 767 44.42 -52.05 -13.81
CA LYS A 767 45.00 -51.76 -15.17
C LYS A 767 44.52 -50.50 -15.95
N ARG A 768 45.41 -49.57 -16.36
CA ARG A 768 46.39 -49.54 -17.51
C ARG A 768 45.68 -49.56 -18.89
N SER A 769 45.98 -48.74 -19.91
CA SER A 769 47.28 -48.28 -20.47
C SER A 769 47.10 -47.11 -21.51
N VAL A 770 47.95 -46.05 -21.59
CA VAL A 770 49.13 -45.83 -22.49
C VAL A 770 48.87 -44.89 -23.72
N ASP A 771 49.96 -44.24 -24.17
CA ASP A 771 50.18 -43.32 -25.31
C ASP A 771 49.58 -41.88 -25.27
N LYS A 772 50.35 -40.78 -25.38
CA LYS A 772 51.38 -40.30 -26.36
C LYS A 772 50.81 -39.77 -27.68
N LEU A 773 50.86 -38.44 -27.87
CA LEU A 773 51.84 -37.78 -28.75
C LEU A 773 51.78 -36.25 -28.62
N LYS A 774 52.92 -35.58 -28.87
CA LYS A 774 53.01 -34.13 -29.10
C LYS A 774 52.82 -33.88 -30.59
N GLU A 775 52.34 -32.70 -30.98
CA GLU A 775 53.21 -31.73 -31.67
C GLU A 775 52.61 -30.32 -31.75
N THR A 776 53.49 -29.35 -31.99
CA THR A 776 53.26 -27.90 -31.96
C THR A 776 53.48 -27.31 -33.35
N SER A 777 52.71 -26.28 -33.74
CA SER A 777 53.27 -25.06 -34.38
C SER A 777 52.20 -24.03 -34.78
N SER A 778 52.46 -22.75 -34.47
CA SER A 778 52.35 -21.51 -35.29
C SER A 778 51.57 -21.54 -36.64
N SER A 779 50.97 -20.46 -37.15
CA SER A 779 50.80 -19.05 -36.72
C SER A 779 50.06 -18.25 -37.81
N HIS A 780 49.46 -17.10 -37.45
CA HIS A 780 48.98 -16.05 -38.37
C HIS A 780 47.78 -16.46 -39.28
N SER A 781 46.99 -15.55 -39.86
CA SER A 781 47.17 -14.10 -40.05
C SER A 781 45.87 -13.28 -39.89
N LYS A 782 46.04 -11.96 -39.78
CA LYS A 782 44.97 -10.94 -39.76
C LYS A 782 44.27 -10.83 -41.12
N ARG A 783 42.96 -10.53 -41.15
CA ARG A 783 42.49 -9.22 -41.67
C ARG A 783 41.00 -8.93 -41.40
N SER A 784 40.78 -7.65 -41.13
CA SER A 784 39.53 -6.88 -41.12
C SER A 784 38.77 -6.88 -42.45
N ILE A 785 37.46 -6.56 -42.42
CA ILE A 785 36.89 -5.33 -43.02
C ILE A 785 35.40 -5.15 -42.61
N THR A 786 34.96 -3.88 -42.60
CA THR A 786 33.61 -3.31 -42.36
C THR A 786 32.56 -3.76 -43.40
N SER A 787 31.24 -3.66 -43.22
CA SER A 787 30.45 -2.40 -43.09
C SER A 787 28.93 -2.65 -43.00
N SER A 788 28.18 -1.66 -42.47
CA SER A 788 26.78 -1.27 -42.81
C SER A 788 25.74 -2.37 -43.14
N THR A 789 24.62 -2.46 -42.43
CA THR A 789 23.58 -1.40 -42.37
C THR A 789 22.86 -1.32 -41.03
#